data_AF-A0A0D9XI14-F1
#
_entry.id   AF-A0A0D9XI14-F1
#
_cell.length_a   1.000
_cell.length_b   1.000
_cell.length_c   1.000
_cell.angle_alpha   90.00
_cell.angle_beta   90.00
_cell.angle_gamma   90.00
#
_symmetry.space_group_name_H-M   'P 1'
#
loop_
_entity.id
_entity.type
_entity.pdbx_description
1 polymer ?
#
loop_
_entity_poly.entity_id
_entity_poly.type
_entity_poly.pdbx_seq_one_letter_code
_entity_poly.pdbx_strand_id
1 'polypeptide(L)'
;MSSSKVLIVEIERVLGKVTTTLLPIDELVDEIHTDLAHLVRRKDADGGCNGNCGNGEEEKEDEEHMLPSKYIEVSLSSLQLKNDVKQLRRVLDVNPDGGHRRHQGRWRHGTSSVARRPSLDQLWCPPEYSDMTALSLESLDEKLRMCIGCLGAFPDGEAVKKRLLLHWWIGEGLVESIDAAKSCFQELLSRGLLLPAHCREYCRQVHYCRVNPSIRQQVVDAARSDGFLEFDDEGSSNPMLSTRRLCLRDNERCREAVGVRRSGTDTSGRRRWRWRRRRNDDDNGKFVTIYNINQQYVGLESINWSATTVRSLEILQIGRWRTTVEPHHVELAGGDDILLRRVFMCKNLKYLSLRGVSFVEALPESISNLCQLVVLDLRACYNLETLPSSIGSLQRLEYLDVSECLLDDMPEELRGLSNLENMPRLRKLKLCTGRHSTVAGDDELRHLVQFNNLRSLAIVWGINGVASMISLPTSLEKLDLQRTPMEDLLQFIKPSTSSSVKKLYIRGGRLRTVASDAVRWTNIEILRVGYLKNLLCEWCDLESSFPNVMVVENWECDKLSSWPCNHHGVWKKGETVARPATSFVGVCYGMRRTDLPAPMEVVELYRSNNIRLMRLYHPDHEVLSALGGTGIGIILGVGDNSILESLAYEQTAATNWVRTNVQAYSPGVQIRYIAVGNEVKTGVDMRFILPAMMNIERALASAGLGKIKVSTVVTQTILAKSYPPSIGVFHQDAQPYITSIVKFLVATDAPLLANVHPYYAYQYDGGNNIAISYALFTSPDTVVKDGSYCYQNLFDAMVDALYAALERADGNNVRIVVAESGWPRGGMMAGTAENARTYYRNLISHVGNGTPRRLGVKLETYLYSMFNEDSKQFGLFCQDKTDLHSIAFS
;
A
#
# COMPACT_ATOMS: atom_id res chain seq x y z
N MET A 1 11.74 -33.28 8.88
CA MET A 1 12.32 -32.25 7.99
C MET A 1 13.08 -32.80 6.76
N SER A 2 13.05 -34.11 6.42
CA SER A 2 13.77 -34.65 5.25
C SER A 2 12.90 -35.06 4.05
N SER A 3 11.58 -35.24 4.20
CA SER A 3 10.71 -35.68 3.08
C SER A 3 10.37 -34.54 2.10
N SER A 4 10.25 -33.30 2.58
CA SER A 4 9.83 -32.15 1.77
C SER A 4 10.92 -31.59 0.82
N LYS A 5 12.20 -31.86 1.09
CA LYS A 5 13.31 -31.39 0.25
C LYS A 5 13.51 -32.25 -1.00
N VAL A 6 13.22 -33.55 -0.90
CA VAL A 6 13.31 -34.50 -2.03
C VAL A 6 12.23 -34.18 -3.07
N LEU A 7 11.01 -33.81 -2.64
CA LEU A 7 9.93 -33.40 -3.53
C LEU A 7 10.23 -32.12 -4.33
N ILE A 8 10.89 -31.12 -3.73
CA ILE A 8 11.17 -29.85 -4.42
C ILE A 8 12.22 -30.05 -5.54
N VAL A 9 13.27 -30.83 -5.27
CA VAL A 9 14.29 -31.15 -6.27
C VAL A 9 13.69 -31.97 -7.42
N GLU A 10 12.76 -32.88 -7.14
CA GLU A 10 12.07 -33.65 -8.18
C GLU A 10 11.14 -32.74 -9.02
N ILE A 11 10.45 -31.78 -8.39
CA ILE A 11 9.59 -30.79 -9.09
C ILE A 11 10.42 -29.87 -9.98
N GLU A 12 11.54 -29.33 -9.50
CA GLU A 12 12.46 -28.50 -10.31
C GLU A 12 13.03 -29.27 -11.50
N ARG A 13 13.37 -30.55 -11.30
CA ARG A 13 13.83 -31.45 -12.36
C ARG A 13 12.73 -31.73 -13.40
N VAL A 14 11.48 -31.87 -12.98
CA VAL A 14 10.33 -32.04 -13.87
C VAL A 14 10.03 -30.76 -14.65
N LEU A 15 10.07 -29.59 -13.99
CA LEU A 15 9.86 -28.29 -14.65
C LEU A 15 10.94 -27.97 -15.68
N GLY A 16 12.22 -28.21 -15.35
CA GLY A 16 13.31 -28.05 -16.30
C GLY A 16 13.16 -28.94 -17.54
N LYS A 17 12.71 -30.19 -17.35
CA LYS A 17 12.36 -31.10 -18.44
C LYS A 17 11.22 -30.56 -19.30
N VAL A 18 10.13 -30.07 -18.70
CA VAL A 18 8.98 -29.49 -19.42
C VAL A 18 9.42 -28.32 -20.31
N THR A 19 10.24 -27.39 -19.80
CA THR A 19 10.73 -26.25 -20.59
C THR A 19 11.61 -26.69 -21.78
N THR A 20 12.49 -27.68 -21.59
CA THR A 20 13.28 -28.26 -22.69
C THR A 20 12.44 -29.05 -23.69
N THR A 21 11.26 -29.57 -23.32
CA THR A 21 10.34 -30.27 -24.23
C THR A 21 9.46 -29.29 -25.03
N LEU A 22 9.13 -28.13 -24.46
CA LEU A 22 8.30 -27.11 -25.13
C LEU A 22 9.02 -26.34 -26.25
N LEU A 23 10.37 -26.37 -26.28
CA LEU A 23 11.18 -25.76 -27.35
C LEU A 23 11.09 -26.56 -28.67
N PRO A 24 11.37 -27.88 -28.67
CA PRO A 24 11.18 -28.74 -29.85
C PRO A 24 9.74 -28.77 -30.37
N ILE A 25 8.73 -28.64 -29.50
CA ILE A 25 7.31 -28.65 -29.93
C ILE A 25 6.97 -27.39 -30.74
N ASP A 26 7.51 -26.23 -30.37
CA ASP A 26 7.26 -24.97 -31.08
C ASP A 26 7.94 -24.98 -32.46
N GLU A 27 9.17 -25.50 -32.53
CA GLU A 27 9.89 -25.73 -33.79
C GLU A 27 9.18 -26.76 -34.69
N LEU A 28 8.68 -27.85 -34.11
CA LEU A 28 7.93 -28.88 -34.85
C LEU A 28 6.61 -28.31 -35.40
N VAL A 29 5.92 -27.43 -34.66
CA VAL A 29 4.70 -26.77 -35.14
C VAL A 29 5.02 -25.80 -36.29
N ASP A 30 6.16 -25.10 -36.24
CA ASP A 30 6.63 -24.25 -37.33
C ASP A 30 7.06 -25.05 -38.57
N GLU A 31 7.70 -26.21 -38.39
CA GLU A 31 7.99 -27.16 -39.48
C GLU A 31 6.69 -27.70 -40.10
N ILE A 32 5.71 -28.11 -39.30
CA ILE A 32 4.40 -28.56 -39.78
C ILE A 32 3.72 -27.46 -40.60
N HIS A 33 3.70 -26.21 -40.14
CA HIS A 33 3.12 -25.10 -40.91
C HIS A 33 3.89 -24.79 -42.20
N THR A 34 5.22 -24.97 -42.20
CA THR A 34 6.08 -24.77 -43.37
C THR A 34 5.83 -25.87 -44.42
N ASP A 35 5.77 -27.13 -43.98
CA ASP A 35 5.49 -28.28 -44.84
C ASP A 35 4.06 -28.23 -45.40
N LEU A 36 3.08 -27.83 -44.58
CA LEU A 36 1.70 -27.58 -45.00
C LEU A 36 1.64 -26.46 -46.06
N ALA A 37 2.36 -25.35 -45.87
CA ALA A 37 2.45 -24.29 -46.85
C ALA A 37 3.14 -24.73 -48.16
N HIS A 38 4.13 -25.63 -48.09
CA HIS A 38 4.77 -26.23 -49.26
C HIS A 38 3.85 -27.21 -50.03
N LEU A 39 3.03 -27.99 -49.31
CA LEU A 39 2.01 -28.88 -49.89
C LEU A 39 0.94 -28.09 -50.66
N VAL A 40 0.49 -26.96 -50.13
CA VAL A 40 -0.46 -26.07 -50.83
C VAL A 40 0.18 -25.46 -52.08
N ARG A 41 1.42 -24.97 -51.99
CA ARG A 41 2.14 -24.37 -53.14
C ARG A 41 2.51 -25.37 -54.24
N ARG A 42 2.71 -26.67 -53.92
CA ARG A 42 2.93 -27.72 -54.94
C ARG A 42 1.67 -27.97 -55.78
N LYS A 43 0.47 -27.82 -55.20
CA LYS A 43 -0.80 -27.99 -55.92
C LYS A 43 -1.06 -26.87 -56.93
N ASP A 44 -0.64 -25.64 -56.62
CA ASP A 44 -0.76 -24.49 -57.53
C ASP A 44 0.24 -24.54 -58.72
N ALA A 45 1.33 -25.31 -58.59
CA ALA A 45 2.35 -25.45 -59.62
C ALA A 45 2.05 -26.57 -60.65
N ASP A 46 1.38 -27.64 -60.25
CA ASP A 46 1.02 -28.76 -61.14
C ASP A 46 -0.32 -28.53 -61.91
N GLY A 47 -1.02 -27.43 -61.65
CA GLY A 47 -2.31 -27.08 -62.27
C GLY A 47 -2.24 -26.48 -63.68
N GLY A 48 -1.10 -26.56 -64.38
CA GLY A 48 -0.93 -25.91 -65.68
C GLY A 48 -0.10 -26.70 -66.69
N CYS A 49 -0.67 -27.73 -67.31
CA CYS A 49 -0.55 -28.02 -68.76
C CYS A 49 -1.35 -29.27 -69.22
N ASN A 50 -2.42 -29.01 -69.99
CA ASN A 50 -2.99 -29.76 -71.12
C ASN A 50 -2.81 -31.29 -71.30
N GLY A 51 -3.94 -31.98 -71.51
CA GLY A 51 -4.20 -32.63 -72.81
C GLY A 51 -4.50 -34.13 -72.88
N ASN A 52 -5.81 -34.45 -72.84
CA ASN A 52 -6.53 -35.43 -73.68
C ASN A 52 -6.44 -36.96 -73.44
N CYS A 53 -7.60 -37.60 -73.69
CA CYS A 53 -7.91 -39.02 -73.98
C CYS A 53 -8.30 -39.98 -72.83
N GLY A 54 -9.60 -40.29 -72.74
CA GLY A 54 -10.12 -41.66 -72.95
C GLY A 54 -10.46 -42.54 -71.74
N ASN A 55 -11.77 -42.69 -71.49
CA ASN A 55 -12.53 -43.84 -70.96
C ASN A 55 -12.00 -44.71 -69.79
N GLY A 56 -12.85 -44.88 -68.76
CA GLY A 56 -12.93 -46.13 -67.99
C GLY A 56 -13.09 -45.95 -66.48
N GLU A 57 -14.34 -46.03 -66.02
CA GLU A 57 -14.84 -46.67 -64.78
C GLU A 57 -14.17 -46.42 -63.40
N GLU A 58 -15.05 -45.96 -62.50
CA GLU A 58 -15.24 -46.35 -61.10
C GLU A 58 -14.24 -45.90 -59.99
N GLU A 59 -14.87 -45.25 -58.99
CA GLU A 59 -14.50 -45.14 -57.58
C GLU A 59 -13.16 -44.47 -57.25
N LYS A 60 -13.17 -43.13 -57.09
CA LYS A 60 -12.25 -42.39 -56.19
C LYS A 60 -12.62 -40.90 -56.00
N GLU A 61 -13.88 -40.58 -55.68
CA GLU A 61 -14.26 -39.17 -55.39
C GLU A 61 -14.17 -38.77 -53.91
N ASP A 62 -13.84 -39.68 -52.98
CA ASP A 62 -13.84 -39.35 -51.54
C ASP A 62 -12.48 -38.89 -50.96
N GLU A 63 -11.36 -39.03 -51.69
CA GLU A 63 -10.04 -38.63 -51.17
C GLU A 63 -9.65 -37.17 -51.52
N GLU A 64 -10.23 -36.57 -52.56
CA GLU A 64 -9.81 -35.25 -53.05
C GLU A 64 -10.42 -34.07 -52.26
N HIS A 65 -11.57 -34.28 -51.61
CA HIS A 65 -12.21 -33.34 -50.67
C HIS A 65 -11.82 -33.55 -49.19
N MET A 66 -11.17 -34.68 -48.84
CA MET A 66 -10.68 -34.97 -47.48
C MET A 66 -9.42 -34.17 -47.10
N LEU A 67 -8.61 -33.76 -48.09
CA LEU A 67 -7.32 -33.09 -47.87
C LEU A 67 -7.45 -31.65 -47.35
N PRO A 68 -8.33 -30.76 -47.86
CA PRO A 68 -8.51 -29.41 -47.31
C PRO A 68 -9.14 -29.42 -45.92
N SER A 69 -10.06 -30.35 -45.66
CA SER A 69 -10.71 -30.49 -44.35
C SER A 69 -9.72 -30.95 -43.28
N LYS A 70 -8.93 -32.00 -43.57
CA LYS A 70 -7.84 -32.45 -42.69
C LYS A 70 -6.73 -31.40 -42.56
N TYR A 71 -6.43 -30.63 -43.61
CA TYR A 71 -5.48 -29.51 -43.56
C TYR A 71 -5.96 -28.40 -42.61
N ILE A 72 -7.24 -28.02 -42.68
CA ILE A 72 -7.84 -27.02 -41.80
C ILE A 72 -7.90 -27.54 -40.36
N GLU A 73 -8.27 -28.80 -40.15
CA GLU A 73 -8.34 -29.43 -38.83
C GLU A 73 -6.96 -29.56 -38.16
N VAL A 74 -5.94 -29.96 -38.93
CA VAL A 74 -4.54 -30.03 -38.47
C VAL A 74 -3.98 -28.63 -38.22
N SER A 75 -4.30 -27.64 -39.06
CA SER A 75 -3.88 -26.24 -38.88
C SER A 75 -4.54 -25.61 -37.65
N LEU A 76 -5.83 -25.86 -37.41
CA LEU A 76 -6.53 -25.37 -36.22
C LEU A 76 -5.99 -26.03 -34.94
N SER A 77 -5.73 -27.34 -35.00
CA SER A 77 -5.14 -28.08 -33.87
C SER A 77 -3.70 -27.64 -33.58
N SER A 78 -2.90 -27.33 -34.61
CA SER A 78 -1.52 -26.84 -34.45
C SER A 78 -1.49 -25.39 -33.95
N LEU A 79 -2.42 -24.53 -34.41
CA LEU A 79 -2.60 -23.17 -33.89
C LEU A 79 -3.06 -23.15 -32.43
N GLN A 80 -4.00 -24.03 -32.05
CA GLN A 80 -4.41 -24.22 -30.67
C GLN A 80 -3.24 -24.69 -29.81
N LEU A 81 -2.49 -25.70 -30.26
CA LEU A 81 -1.31 -26.20 -29.57
C LEU A 81 -0.22 -25.12 -29.42
N LYS A 82 -0.02 -24.28 -30.45
CA LYS A 82 0.91 -23.14 -30.40
C LYS A 82 0.46 -22.09 -29.37
N ASN A 83 -0.83 -21.83 -29.29
CA ASN A 83 -1.41 -20.93 -28.28
C ASN A 83 -1.29 -21.52 -26.87
N ASP A 84 -1.53 -22.82 -26.69
CA ASP A 84 -1.39 -23.51 -25.40
C ASP A 84 0.07 -23.53 -24.94
N VAL A 85 1.02 -23.78 -25.85
CA VAL A 85 2.48 -23.71 -25.58
C VAL A 85 2.90 -22.28 -25.22
N LYS A 86 2.37 -21.26 -25.93
CA LYS A 86 2.60 -19.85 -25.59
C LYS A 86 1.99 -19.49 -24.22
N GLN A 87 0.81 -19.99 -23.89
CA GLN A 87 0.20 -19.78 -22.57
C GLN A 87 1.02 -20.47 -21.46
N LEU A 88 1.48 -21.69 -21.68
CA LEU A 88 2.33 -22.43 -20.73
C LEU A 88 3.69 -21.77 -20.52
N ARG A 89 4.34 -21.26 -21.58
CA ARG A 89 5.56 -20.45 -21.45
C ARG A 89 5.31 -19.14 -20.70
N ARG A 90 4.18 -18.46 -20.94
CA ARG A 90 3.79 -17.26 -20.17
C ARG A 90 3.59 -17.55 -18.69
N VAL A 91 3.14 -18.75 -18.30
CA VAL A 91 3.04 -19.17 -16.89
C VAL A 91 4.42 -19.46 -16.29
N LEU A 92 5.37 -19.97 -17.09
CA LEU A 92 6.74 -20.29 -16.69
C LEU A 92 7.68 -19.06 -16.63
N ASP A 93 7.57 -18.12 -17.58
CA ASP A 93 8.40 -16.90 -17.69
C ASP A 93 8.07 -15.81 -16.65
N VAL A 94 7.00 -16.01 -15.88
CA VAL A 94 6.58 -15.17 -14.76
C VAL A 94 7.53 -15.27 -13.54
N ASN A 95 8.64 -16.02 -13.66
CA ASN A 95 9.65 -16.16 -12.61
C ASN A 95 11.09 -16.25 -13.19
N PRO A 96 11.79 -15.12 -13.42
CA PRO A 96 13.10 -15.14 -14.08
C PRO A 96 14.29 -15.40 -13.14
N ASP A 97 14.11 -15.47 -11.82
CA ASP A 97 15.22 -15.65 -10.88
C ASP A 97 15.46 -17.12 -10.48
N GLY A 98 15.80 -17.94 -11.48
CA GLY A 98 16.47 -19.22 -11.29
C GLY A 98 17.97 -19.03 -11.10
N GLY A 99 18.40 -18.48 -9.95
CA GLY A 99 19.82 -18.20 -9.72
C GLY A 99 20.19 -17.95 -8.25
N HIS A 100 20.42 -19.04 -7.52
CA HIS A 100 21.19 -19.12 -6.27
C HIS A 100 21.06 -17.98 -5.24
N ARG A 101 20.23 -18.17 -4.20
CA ARG A 101 20.60 -17.95 -2.79
C ARG A 101 19.53 -18.46 -1.83
N ARG A 102 19.97 -19.30 -0.88
CA ARG A 102 19.16 -19.90 0.19
C ARG A 102 18.57 -18.83 1.11
N HIS A 103 17.24 -18.71 1.20
CA HIS A 103 16.50 -18.44 2.44
C HIS A 103 15.04 -18.86 2.24
N GLN A 104 14.45 -19.48 3.27
CA GLN A 104 13.11 -20.07 3.27
C GLN A 104 12.04 -19.06 2.80
N GLY A 105 11.34 -19.34 1.70
CA GLY A 105 10.41 -18.40 1.08
C GLY A 105 9.29 -19.07 0.28
N ARG A 106 8.07 -18.65 0.59
CA ARG A 106 6.77 -18.95 -0.03
C ARG A 106 6.81 -18.68 -1.55
N TRP A 107 6.29 -19.61 -2.36
CA TRP A 107 6.13 -19.47 -3.81
C TRP A 107 5.44 -18.13 -4.18
N ARG A 108 6.09 -17.29 -4.98
CA ARG A 108 5.55 -16.06 -5.57
C ARG A 108 5.59 -16.21 -7.10
N HIS A 109 4.44 -16.21 -7.76
CA HIS A 109 4.36 -15.95 -9.19
C HIS A 109 4.37 -14.42 -9.42
N GLY A 110 5.17 -13.96 -10.38
CA GLY A 110 5.22 -12.59 -10.90
C GLY A 110 3.88 -12.13 -11.46
N THR A 111 3.10 -11.53 -10.58
CA THR A 111 1.95 -10.71 -10.96
C THR A 111 2.45 -9.55 -11.82
N SER A 112 1.79 -9.32 -12.95
CA SER A 112 1.92 -8.05 -13.67
C SER A 112 1.80 -6.92 -12.65
N SER A 113 2.68 -5.93 -12.75
CA SER A 113 2.93 -4.90 -11.73
C SER A 113 1.79 -3.87 -11.60
N VAL A 114 0.55 -4.33 -11.50
CA VAL A 114 -0.49 -3.61 -10.77
C VAL A 114 -0.07 -3.66 -9.30
N ALA A 115 0.76 -2.68 -8.91
CA ALA A 115 0.64 -1.98 -7.63
C ALA A 115 -0.19 -2.78 -6.60
N ARG A 116 0.46 -3.71 -5.89
CA ARG A 116 -0.17 -4.53 -4.85
C ARG A 116 -0.80 -3.57 -3.85
N ARG A 117 -2.12 -3.39 -3.89
CA ARG A 117 -2.80 -2.78 -2.74
C ARG A 117 -2.47 -3.69 -1.55
N PRO A 118 -1.88 -3.17 -0.46
CA PRO A 118 -1.69 -3.99 0.73
C PRO A 118 -3.04 -4.60 1.14
N SER A 119 -3.01 -5.79 1.74
CA SER A 119 -4.17 -6.37 2.42
C SER A 119 -4.62 -5.35 3.47
N LEU A 120 -5.66 -4.58 3.12
CA LEU A 120 -6.26 -3.52 3.92
C LEU A 120 -7.22 -4.14 4.95
N ASP A 121 -6.70 -5.06 5.77
CA ASP A 121 -7.42 -5.75 6.84
C ASP A 121 -7.55 -4.90 8.11
N GLN A 122 -7.11 -3.64 8.09
CA GLN A 122 -7.41 -2.70 9.18
C GLN A 122 -8.75 -2.02 8.94
N LEU A 123 -9.77 -2.62 9.57
CA LEU A 123 -11.12 -2.08 9.75
C LEU A 123 -11.07 -0.76 10.54
N TRP A 124 -11.00 0.37 9.84
CA TRP A 124 -11.33 1.66 10.45
C TRP A 124 -12.86 1.86 10.41
N CYS A 125 -13.53 1.63 11.53
CA CYS A 125 -14.87 2.16 11.79
C CYS A 125 -14.71 3.55 12.44
N PRO A 126 -15.31 4.63 11.89
CA PRO A 126 -15.38 5.90 12.59
C PRO A 126 -16.11 5.73 13.95
N PRO A 127 -15.64 6.39 15.02
CA PRO A 127 -16.26 6.31 16.36
C PRO A 127 -17.66 6.95 16.44
N GLU A 128 -18.17 7.56 15.36
CA GLU A 128 -19.46 8.27 15.33
C GLU A 128 -20.70 7.35 15.27
N TYR A 129 -20.55 6.02 15.18
CA TYR A 129 -21.65 5.07 15.00
C TYR A 129 -21.89 4.12 16.18
N SER A 130 -21.44 4.47 17.39
CA SER A 130 -21.50 3.60 18.57
C SER A 130 -22.83 3.58 19.33
N ASP A 131 -23.85 4.33 18.89
CA ASP A 131 -25.19 4.28 19.48
C ASP A 131 -26.15 3.51 18.55
N MET A 132 -26.36 2.23 18.83
CA MET A 132 -27.17 1.33 18.00
C MET A 132 -28.27 0.68 18.83
N THR A 133 -29.34 1.43 19.09
CA THR A 133 -30.63 0.88 19.51
C THR A 133 -31.19 -0.04 18.41
N ALA A 134 -31.58 -1.26 18.79
CA ALA A 134 -32.30 -2.28 18.01
C ALA A 134 -32.30 -2.12 16.48
N LEU A 135 -31.29 -2.67 15.80
CA LEU A 135 -31.29 -2.83 14.34
C LEU A 135 -32.47 -3.73 13.92
N SER A 136 -33.48 -3.15 13.28
CA SER A 136 -34.66 -3.88 12.80
C SER A 136 -34.97 -3.57 11.35
N LEU A 137 -35.17 -4.62 10.55
CA LEU A 137 -35.65 -4.52 9.16
C LEU A 137 -37.13 -4.11 9.08
N GLU A 138 -37.90 -4.22 10.17
CA GLU A 138 -39.33 -3.90 10.19
C GLU A 138 -39.60 -2.39 10.05
N SER A 139 -38.61 -1.56 10.35
CA SER A 139 -38.67 -0.10 10.26
C SER A 139 -38.32 0.47 8.88
N LEU A 140 -37.96 -0.40 7.93
CA LEU A 140 -37.59 0.00 6.57
C LEU A 140 -38.81 0.12 5.68
N ASP A 141 -38.81 1.15 4.84
CA ASP A 141 -39.73 1.19 3.72
C ASP A 141 -39.44 0.05 2.72
N GLU A 142 -40.40 -0.21 1.84
CA GLU A 142 -40.27 -1.28 0.84
C GLU A 142 -39.03 -1.09 -0.04
N LYS A 143 -38.69 0.15 -0.38
CA LYS A 143 -37.57 0.50 -1.26
C LYS A 143 -36.22 0.12 -0.64
N LEU A 144 -35.97 0.51 0.60
CA LEU A 144 -34.74 0.23 1.33
C LEU A 144 -34.63 -1.26 1.68
N ARG A 145 -35.76 -1.90 2.04
CA ARG A 145 -35.82 -3.35 2.28
C ARG A 145 -35.39 -4.15 1.06
N MET A 146 -35.82 -3.75 -0.14
CA MET A 146 -35.44 -4.40 -1.39
C MET A 146 -33.97 -4.10 -1.76
N CYS A 147 -33.50 -2.86 -1.55
CA CYS A 147 -32.10 -2.48 -1.79
C CYS A 147 -31.12 -3.29 -0.91
N ILE A 148 -31.39 -3.41 0.39
CA ILE A 148 -30.56 -4.21 1.30
C ILE A 148 -30.70 -5.72 1.02
N GLY A 149 -31.87 -6.15 0.55
CA GLY A 149 -32.13 -7.52 0.10
C GLY A 149 -31.16 -7.99 -0.98
N CYS A 150 -30.71 -7.11 -1.90
CA CYS A 150 -29.70 -7.46 -2.91
C CYS A 150 -28.39 -7.93 -2.28
N LEU A 151 -28.00 -7.36 -1.15
CA LEU A 151 -26.79 -7.78 -0.45
C LEU A 151 -26.93 -9.15 0.22
N GLY A 152 -28.17 -9.66 0.33
CA GLY A 152 -28.48 -11.02 0.74
C GLY A 152 -27.76 -12.09 -0.08
N ALA A 153 -27.46 -11.79 -1.35
CA ALA A 153 -26.84 -12.72 -2.30
C ALA A 153 -25.35 -12.99 -2.03
N PHE A 154 -24.62 -12.04 -1.45
CA PHE A 154 -23.17 -12.14 -1.30
C PHE A 154 -22.75 -12.98 -0.08
N PRO A 155 -21.56 -13.61 -0.08
CA PRO A 155 -21.05 -14.33 1.09
C PRO A 155 -20.90 -13.44 2.33
N ASP A 156 -20.88 -14.05 3.51
CA ASP A 156 -20.77 -13.31 4.77
C ASP A 156 -19.41 -12.62 4.93
N GLY A 157 -19.41 -11.46 5.60
CA GLY A 157 -18.21 -10.65 5.85
C GLY A 157 -17.62 -9.92 4.64
N GLU A 158 -18.01 -10.28 3.41
CA GLU A 158 -17.41 -9.76 2.18
C GLU A 158 -17.75 -8.30 1.89
N ALA A 159 -16.76 -7.58 1.35
CA ALA A 159 -16.88 -6.18 0.98
C ALA A 159 -17.37 -6.01 -0.46
N VAL A 160 -18.53 -5.38 -0.64
CA VAL A 160 -19.10 -5.08 -1.96
C VAL A 160 -18.82 -3.64 -2.34
N LYS A 161 -18.38 -3.42 -3.59
CA LYS A 161 -18.10 -2.08 -4.13
C LYS A 161 -19.40 -1.29 -4.30
N LYS A 162 -19.51 -0.12 -3.65
CA LYS A 162 -20.69 0.75 -3.69
C LYS A 162 -21.26 0.94 -5.09
N ARG A 163 -20.40 1.27 -6.06
CA ARG A 163 -20.82 1.53 -7.45
C ARG A 163 -21.60 0.37 -8.05
N LEU A 164 -21.15 -0.85 -7.80
CA LEU A 164 -21.81 -2.04 -8.33
C LEU A 164 -23.23 -2.14 -7.79
N LEU A 165 -23.40 -1.94 -6.48
CA LEU A 165 -24.71 -1.95 -5.82
C LEU A 165 -25.62 -0.85 -6.36
N LEU A 166 -25.11 0.37 -6.53
CA LEU A 166 -25.93 1.48 -7.04
C LEU A 166 -26.50 1.17 -8.42
N HIS A 167 -25.70 0.60 -9.33
CA HIS A 167 -26.19 0.28 -10.68
C HIS A 167 -27.03 -0.99 -10.71
N TRP A 168 -26.79 -1.94 -9.80
CA TRP A 168 -27.72 -3.04 -9.58
C TRP A 168 -29.09 -2.48 -9.16
N TRP A 169 -29.17 -1.60 -8.16
CA TRP A 169 -30.46 -1.04 -7.73
C TRP A 169 -31.18 -0.26 -8.83
N ILE A 170 -30.44 0.48 -9.67
CA ILE A 170 -31.01 1.23 -10.80
C ILE A 170 -31.53 0.28 -11.89
N GLY A 171 -30.74 -0.73 -12.26
CA GLY A 171 -31.14 -1.68 -13.30
C GLY A 171 -32.28 -2.60 -12.86
N GLU A 172 -32.49 -2.79 -11.56
CA GLU A 172 -33.66 -3.49 -11.01
C GLU A 172 -34.91 -2.62 -10.95
N GLY A 173 -34.77 -1.31 -11.22
CA GLY A 173 -35.85 -0.34 -11.04
C GLY A 173 -36.20 -0.07 -9.57
N LEU A 174 -35.37 -0.45 -8.61
CA LEU A 174 -35.57 -0.12 -7.18
C LEU A 174 -35.38 1.36 -6.90
N VAL A 175 -34.55 2.01 -7.72
CA VAL A 175 -34.24 3.45 -7.64
C VAL A 175 -34.20 4.04 -9.04
N GLU A 176 -34.73 5.25 -9.21
CA GLU A 176 -34.92 5.88 -10.51
C GLU A 176 -33.64 6.49 -11.09
N SER A 177 -32.67 6.81 -10.23
CA SER A 177 -31.46 7.53 -10.62
C SER A 177 -30.27 7.20 -9.73
N ILE A 178 -29.06 7.55 -10.21
CA ILE A 178 -27.83 7.39 -9.44
C ILE A 178 -27.82 8.22 -8.16
N ASP A 179 -28.50 9.36 -8.14
CA ASP A 179 -28.56 10.21 -6.94
C ASP A 179 -29.58 9.67 -5.93
N ALA A 180 -30.71 9.15 -6.39
CA ALA A 180 -31.63 8.39 -5.54
C ALA A 180 -30.94 7.15 -4.94
N ALA A 181 -30.16 6.42 -5.74
CA ALA A 181 -29.36 5.28 -5.29
C ALA A 181 -28.36 5.68 -4.19
N LYS A 182 -27.63 6.80 -4.38
CA LYS A 182 -26.72 7.33 -3.36
C LYS A 182 -27.45 7.69 -2.07
N SER A 183 -28.64 8.27 -2.16
CA SER A 183 -29.46 8.62 -0.99
C SER A 183 -29.84 7.38 -0.19
N CYS A 184 -30.39 6.36 -0.84
CA CYS A 184 -30.72 5.08 -0.20
C CYS A 184 -29.49 4.42 0.43
N PHE A 185 -28.34 4.46 -0.26
CA PHE A 185 -27.09 3.93 0.28
C PHE A 185 -26.66 4.66 1.57
N GLN A 186 -26.79 5.98 1.61
CA GLN A 186 -26.44 6.77 2.80
C GLN A 186 -27.41 6.52 3.95
N GLU A 187 -28.70 6.33 3.68
CA GLU A 187 -29.67 6.01 4.71
C GLU A 187 -29.43 4.62 5.33
N LEU A 188 -29.10 3.62 4.51
CA LEU A 188 -28.73 2.29 5.01
C LEU A 188 -27.46 2.33 5.88
N LEU A 189 -26.51 3.22 5.56
CA LEU A 189 -25.33 3.46 6.39
C LEU A 189 -25.68 4.20 7.69
N SER A 190 -26.51 5.24 7.63
CA SER A 190 -26.87 6.05 8.81
C SER A 190 -27.69 5.24 9.83
N ARG A 191 -28.48 4.27 9.36
CA ARG A 191 -29.20 3.31 10.21
C ARG A 191 -28.31 2.15 10.70
N GLY A 192 -27.03 2.11 10.33
CA GLY A 192 -26.07 1.08 10.73
C GLY A 192 -26.33 -0.32 10.16
N LEU A 193 -27.24 -0.44 9.18
CA LEU A 193 -27.57 -1.71 8.51
C LEU A 193 -26.48 -2.10 7.51
N LEU A 194 -25.86 -1.10 6.88
CA LEU A 194 -24.60 -1.27 6.16
C LEU A 194 -23.45 -0.75 7.03
N LEU A 195 -22.34 -1.48 7.01
CA LEU A 195 -21.09 -1.02 7.60
C LEU A 195 -20.12 -0.65 6.48
N PRO A 196 -19.38 0.45 6.60
CA PRO A 196 -18.25 0.71 5.74
C PRO A 196 -17.23 -0.44 5.88
N ALA A 197 -16.89 -1.08 4.76
CA ALA A 197 -15.88 -2.14 4.76
C ALA A 197 -14.48 -1.55 4.48
N HIS A 198 -14.42 -0.51 3.64
CA HIS A 198 -13.19 0.23 3.35
C HIS A 198 -13.50 1.73 3.26
N CYS A 199 -13.14 2.46 4.32
CA CYS A 199 -13.08 3.91 4.33
C CYS A 199 -11.67 4.36 3.95
N ARG A 200 -11.56 5.41 3.14
CA ARG A 200 -10.26 6.10 2.96
C ARG A 200 -10.22 7.20 4.02
N GLU A 201 -9.13 7.33 4.78
CA GLU A 201 -9.04 8.23 5.95
C GLU A 201 -9.45 9.69 5.70
N TYR A 202 -9.28 10.21 4.49
CA TYR A 202 -9.63 11.59 4.09
C TYR A 202 -10.90 11.67 3.24
N CYS A 203 -11.51 10.53 2.88
CA CYS A 203 -12.73 10.49 2.10
C CYS A 203 -13.87 10.02 2.99
N ARG A 204 -14.72 10.96 3.42
CA ARG A 204 -15.99 10.64 4.09
C ARG A 204 -16.93 9.79 3.23
N GLN A 205 -16.64 9.63 1.93
CA GLN A 205 -17.43 8.77 1.05
C GLN A 205 -16.99 7.31 1.18
N VAL A 206 -17.91 6.49 1.66
CA VAL A 206 -17.80 5.04 1.67
C VAL A 206 -17.79 4.52 0.23
N HIS A 207 -16.72 3.80 -0.13
CA HIS A 207 -16.57 3.18 -1.46
C HIS A 207 -16.91 1.69 -1.47
N TYR A 208 -16.84 1.05 -0.31
CA TYR A 208 -17.14 -0.37 -0.11
C TYR A 208 -17.93 -0.52 1.16
N CYS A 209 -18.92 -1.41 1.14
CA CYS A 209 -19.74 -1.71 2.30
C CYS A 209 -19.91 -3.22 2.45
N ARG A 210 -20.32 -3.61 3.64
CA ARG A 210 -20.79 -4.96 3.97
C ARG A 210 -22.08 -4.84 4.76
N VAL A 211 -22.92 -5.87 4.74
CA VAL A 211 -24.08 -5.92 5.62
C VAL A 211 -23.59 -6.01 7.06
N ASN A 212 -24.25 -5.33 7.99
CA ASN A 212 -23.95 -5.47 9.40
C ASN A 212 -24.18 -6.93 9.83
N PRO A 213 -23.17 -7.62 10.39
CA PRO A 213 -23.27 -9.05 10.73
C PRO A 213 -24.49 -9.38 11.60
N SER A 214 -24.88 -8.48 12.51
CA SER A 214 -26.00 -8.69 13.43
C SER A 214 -27.37 -8.80 12.75
N ILE A 215 -27.54 -8.25 11.54
CA ILE A 215 -28.78 -8.35 10.75
C ILE A 215 -28.63 -9.22 9.51
N ARG A 216 -27.44 -9.75 9.23
CA ARG A 216 -27.14 -10.48 8.00
C ARG A 216 -28.16 -11.59 7.74
N GLN A 217 -28.43 -12.39 8.78
CA GLN A 217 -29.37 -13.50 8.71
C GLN A 217 -30.81 -13.01 8.45
N GLN A 218 -31.23 -11.91 9.09
CA GLN A 218 -32.54 -11.29 8.84
C GLN A 218 -32.66 -10.82 7.39
N VAL A 219 -31.59 -10.27 6.80
CA VAL A 219 -31.58 -9.84 5.38
C VAL A 219 -31.68 -11.05 4.44
N VAL A 220 -30.96 -12.15 4.73
CA VAL A 220 -31.10 -13.41 3.95
C VAL A 220 -32.53 -13.93 4.04
N ASP A 221 -33.07 -14.00 5.25
CA ASP A 221 -34.36 -14.61 5.50
C ASP A 221 -35.50 -13.75 4.94
N ALA A 222 -35.40 -12.43 4.99
CA ALA A 222 -36.31 -11.51 4.31
C ALA A 222 -36.23 -11.66 2.78
N ALA A 223 -35.02 -11.68 2.22
CA ALA A 223 -34.84 -11.90 0.78
C ALA A 223 -35.39 -13.26 0.33
N ARG A 224 -35.30 -14.28 1.18
CA ARG A 224 -35.85 -15.61 0.91
C ARG A 224 -37.38 -15.66 1.09
N SER A 225 -37.92 -15.08 2.17
CA SER A 225 -39.35 -15.08 2.47
C SER A 225 -40.15 -14.32 1.43
N ASP A 226 -39.55 -13.28 0.86
CA ASP A 226 -40.18 -12.40 -0.11
C ASP A 226 -40.02 -12.90 -1.55
N GLY A 227 -39.36 -14.05 -1.75
CA GLY A 227 -39.02 -14.55 -3.09
C GLY A 227 -38.17 -13.55 -3.87
N PHE A 228 -37.26 -12.87 -3.19
CA PHE A 228 -36.45 -11.81 -3.80
C PHE A 228 -35.19 -12.37 -4.47
N LEU A 229 -34.54 -13.40 -3.88
CA LEU A 229 -33.33 -14.05 -4.38
C LEU A 229 -33.46 -15.58 -4.41
N GLU A 230 -33.05 -16.19 -5.53
CA GLU A 230 -32.84 -17.63 -5.68
C GLU A 230 -31.41 -17.90 -6.20
N PHE A 231 -30.81 -19.00 -5.73
CA PHE A 231 -29.48 -19.47 -6.14
C PHE A 231 -29.62 -20.70 -7.03
N ASP A 232 -28.76 -20.83 -8.03
CA ASP A 232 -28.66 -22.04 -8.84
C ASP A 232 -27.97 -23.16 -8.04
N ASP A 233 -28.69 -24.24 -7.73
CA ASP A 233 -28.19 -25.46 -7.07
C ASP A 233 -28.10 -26.55 -8.16
N GLU A 234 -26.96 -26.69 -8.85
CA GLU A 234 -26.81 -27.53 -10.05
C GLU A 234 -27.31 -28.98 -9.88
N GLY A 235 -28.56 -29.27 -10.28
CA GLY A 235 -29.06 -30.64 -10.47
C GLY A 235 -30.46 -30.99 -9.97
N SER A 236 -31.45 -30.09 -9.98
CA SER A 236 -32.86 -30.50 -9.82
C SER A 236 -33.83 -29.65 -10.65
N SER A 237 -34.57 -30.35 -11.51
CA SER A 237 -35.82 -29.97 -12.16
C SER A 237 -36.69 -29.03 -11.30
N ASN A 238 -36.69 -27.75 -11.70
CA ASN A 238 -37.57 -26.65 -11.30
C ASN A 238 -37.71 -26.33 -9.79
N PRO A 239 -37.27 -25.11 -9.43
CA PRO A 239 -38.25 -24.09 -9.10
C PRO A 239 -37.95 -22.72 -9.75
N MET A 240 -37.84 -22.62 -11.09
CA MET A 240 -37.55 -21.35 -11.79
C MET A 240 -38.73 -20.34 -11.82
N LEU A 241 -39.59 -20.32 -10.81
CA LEU A 241 -40.97 -19.85 -10.97
C LEU A 241 -41.43 -18.78 -9.97
N SER A 242 -40.55 -18.21 -9.14
CA SER A 242 -40.98 -17.16 -8.20
C SER A 242 -40.22 -15.84 -8.28
N THR A 243 -39.06 -15.77 -8.94
CA THR A 243 -38.20 -14.57 -8.85
C THR A 243 -37.73 -14.08 -10.23
N ARG A 244 -37.61 -12.76 -10.38
CA ARG A 244 -37.07 -12.11 -11.60
C ARG A 244 -35.53 -12.03 -11.61
N ARG A 245 -34.86 -12.72 -10.68
CA ARG A 245 -33.42 -12.55 -10.38
C ARG A 245 -32.73 -13.90 -10.23
N LEU A 246 -31.73 -14.16 -11.06
CA LEU A 246 -30.91 -15.37 -10.98
C LEU A 246 -29.53 -15.05 -10.41
N CYS A 247 -29.15 -15.72 -9.31
CA CYS A 247 -27.81 -15.61 -8.72
C CYS A 247 -27.01 -16.91 -8.93
N LEU A 248 -25.91 -16.82 -9.66
CA LEU A 248 -25.03 -17.94 -10.00
C LEU A 248 -23.99 -18.16 -8.89
N ARG A 249 -23.82 -19.40 -8.40
CA ARG A 249 -22.94 -19.70 -7.26
C ARG A 249 -22.26 -21.06 -7.42
N ASP A 250 -20.97 -21.14 -7.05
CA ASP A 250 -20.25 -22.40 -6.95
C ASP A 250 -20.88 -23.34 -5.91
N ASN A 251 -20.88 -24.63 -6.20
CA ASN A 251 -21.38 -25.72 -5.36
C ASN A 251 -20.43 -26.02 -4.16
N GLU A 252 -20.09 -25.02 -3.34
CA GLU A 252 -19.22 -25.21 -2.14
C GLU A 252 -19.94 -25.89 -0.95
N ARG A 253 -21.16 -26.40 -1.16
CA ARG A 253 -22.00 -27.01 -0.11
C ARG A 253 -21.71 -28.48 0.22
N CYS A 254 -20.55 -29.01 -0.12
CA CYS A 254 -20.13 -30.35 0.32
C CYS A 254 -18.98 -30.40 1.34
N ARG A 255 -18.42 -29.26 1.80
CA ARG A 255 -17.26 -29.31 2.74
C ARG A 255 -17.44 -28.63 4.09
N GLU A 256 -18.48 -27.83 4.33
CA GLU A 256 -18.75 -27.24 5.66
C GLU A 256 -19.91 -27.88 6.44
N ALA A 257 -20.33 -29.09 6.06
CA ALA A 257 -21.28 -29.91 6.82
C ALA A 257 -20.66 -31.22 7.36
N VAL A 258 -19.35 -31.26 7.59
CA VAL A 258 -18.69 -32.35 8.33
C VAL A 258 -18.34 -31.84 9.71
N GLY A 259 -19.36 -31.80 10.57
CA GLY A 259 -19.21 -31.28 11.93
C GLY A 259 -20.37 -31.54 12.89
N VAL A 260 -21.41 -32.29 12.53
CA VAL A 260 -22.34 -32.87 13.51
C VAL A 260 -22.73 -34.26 13.04
N ARG A 261 -22.34 -35.26 13.83
CA ARG A 261 -22.71 -36.66 13.64
C ARG A 261 -24.23 -36.78 13.54
N ARG A 262 -24.69 -37.49 12.50
CA ARG A 262 -25.99 -38.16 12.51
C ARG A 262 -26.01 -39.16 13.67
N SER A 263 -26.79 -38.86 14.69
CA SER A 263 -27.49 -39.85 15.50
C SER A 263 -28.64 -39.15 16.21
N GLY A 264 -29.87 -39.62 16.00
CA GLY A 264 -31.07 -39.06 16.59
C GLY A 264 -32.21 -39.03 15.59
N THR A 265 -33.04 -40.06 15.65
CA THR A 265 -34.42 -40.02 15.19
C THR A 265 -35.11 -38.80 15.80
N ASP A 266 -35.54 -37.85 14.99
CA ASP A 266 -36.30 -36.69 15.47
C ASP A 266 -37.76 -36.78 15.04
N THR A 267 -38.56 -37.32 15.96
CA THR A 267 -39.98 -37.04 16.12
C THR A 267 -40.16 -35.63 16.70
N SER A 268 -40.06 -34.58 15.88
CA SER A 268 -40.67 -33.28 16.23
C SER A 268 -40.79 -32.33 15.02
N GLY A 269 -42.05 -32.06 14.64
CA GLY A 269 -42.52 -30.72 14.25
C GLY A 269 -41.72 -29.87 13.26
N ARG A 270 -41.34 -30.36 12.07
CA ARG A 270 -41.03 -29.46 10.96
C ARG A 270 -42.32 -28.82 10.44
N ARG A 271 -42.58 -27.57 10.83
CA ARG A 271 -43.57 -26.71 10.17
C ARG A 271 -43.17 -26.58 8.69
N ARG A 272 -43.91 -27.29 7.84
CA ARG A 272 -43.87 -27.18 6.38
C ARG A 272 -44.35 -25.78 6.02
N TRP A 273 -43.42 -24.85 5.76
CA TRP A 273 -43.75 -23.49 5.35
C TRP A 273 -44.52 -23.55 4.03
N ARG A 274 -45.83 -23.27 4.10
CA ARG A 274 -46.70 -23.17 2.92
C ARG A 274 -46.38 -21.87 2.20
N TRP A 275 -45.72 -22.01 1.05
CA TRP A 275 -45.51 -20.95 0.06
C TRP A 275 -46.82 -20.20 -0.22
N ARG A 276 -46.88 -18.90 0.09
CA ARG A 276 -47.94 -18.04 -0.45
C ARG A 276 -47.60 -17.76 -1.91
N ARG A 277 -48.16 -18.57 -2.81
CA ARG A 277 -48.21 -18.29 -4.25
C ARG A 277 -48.84 -16.91 -4.48
N ARG A 278 -48.07 -15.92 -4.93
CA ARG A 278 -48.61 -14.93 -5.87
C ARG A 278 -48.59 -15.61 -7.24
N ARG A 279 -49.69 -16.28 -7.59
CA ARG A 279 -49.92 -16.78 -8.94
C ARG A 279 -50.08 -15.58 -9.86
N ASN A 280 -49.14 -15.40 -10.78
CA ASN A 280 -49.42 -14.95 -12.14
C ASN A 280 -48.61 -15.91 -13.03
N ASP A 281 -49.31 -16.77 -13.77
CA ASP A 281 -48.68 -17.77 -14.66
C ASP A 281 -47.96 -17.11 -15.87
N ASP A 282 -48.01 -15.78 -16.00
CA ASP A 282 -47.38 -14.97 -17.06
C ASP A 282 -45.89 -14.66 -16.87
N ASP A 283 -45.32 -14.83 -15.66
CA ASP A 283 -43.91 -14.48 -15.36
C ASP A 283 -42.93 -15.67 -15.55
N ASN A 284 -43.39 -16.78 -16.15
CA ASN A 284 -42.59 -17.98 -16.36
C ASN A 284 -41.38 -17.69 -17.28
N GLY A 285 -40.17 -17.67 -16.71
CA GLY A 285 -38.92 -17.40 -17.43
C GLY A 285 -38.57 -15.94 -17.65
N LYS A 286 -39.14 -14.98 -16.90
CA LYS A 286 -38.80 -13.55 -17.01
C LYS A 286 -37.67 -13.14 -16.06
N PHE A 287 -36.43 -13.10 -16.54
CA PHE A 287 -35.31 -12.54 -15.77
C PHE A 287 -35.09 -11.06 -16.06
N VAL A 288 -35.10 -10.25 -15.00
CA VAL A 288 -34.65 -8.85 -15.02
C VAL A 288 -33.15 -8.78 -14.71
N THR A 289 -32.66 -9.66 -13.84
CA THR A 289 -31.25 -9.69 -13.42
C THR A 289 -30.67 -11.08 -13.44
N ILE A 290 -29.46 -11.18 -13.98
CA ILE A 290 -28.58 -12.34 -13.84
C ILE A 290 -27.26 -11.85 -13.26
N TYR A 291 -26.85 -12.42 -12.13
CA TYR A 291 -25.73 -11.93 -11.35
C TYR A 291 -24.83 -13.09 -10.89
N ASN A 292 -23.54 -13.03 -11.21
CA ASN A 292 -22.57 -14.03 -10.82
C ASN A 292 -21.99 -13.74 -9.43
N ILE A 293 -22.36 -14.57 -8.45
CA ILE A 293 -21.89 -14.43 -7.08
C ILE A 293 -20.53 -15.07 -6.90
N ASN A 294 -20.25 -16.25 -7.44
CA ASN A 294 -18.93 -16.89 -7.27
C ASN A 294 -18.73 -18.06 -8.24
N GLN A 295 -19.50 -18.18 -9.31
CA GLN A 295 -19.34 -19.29 -10.25
C GLN A 295 -18.08 -19.05 -11.11
N GLN A 296 -17.15 -20.01 -11.07
CA GLN A 296 -15.90 -19.93 -11.85
C GLN A 296 -16.11 -20.26 -13.33
N TYR A 297 -16.91 -21.29 -13.62
CA TYR A 297 -17.23 -21.70 -14.98
C TYR A 297 -18.70 -21.42 -15.24
N VAL A 298 -18.99 -20.30 -15.89
CA VAL A 298 -20.35 -19.84 -16.15
C VAL A 298 -20.85 -20.47 -17.45
N GLY A 299 -21.71 -21.47 -17.33
CA GLY A 299 -22.43 -22.05 -18.46
C GLY A 299 -23.68 -21.24 -18.78
N LEU A 300 -23.62 -20.33 -19.75
CA LEU A 300 -24.80 -19.57 -20.17
C LEU A 300 -25.84 -20.44 -20.89
N GLU A 301 -25.48 -21.65 -21.31
CA GLU A 301 -26.38 -22.64 -21.93
C GLU A 301 -27.48 -23.11 -20.99
N SER A 302 -27.22 -23.18 -19.69
CA SER A 302 -28.21 -23.60 -18.69
C SER A 302 -29.30 -22.56 -18.47
N ILE A 303 -29.07 -21.31 -18.91
CA ILE A 303 -30.01 -20.21 -18.76
C ILE A 303 -31.06 -20.28 -19.87
N ASN A 304 -32.34 -20.19 -19.47
CA ASN A 304 -33.44 -20.10 -20.43
C ASN A 304 -33.44 -18.71 -21.12
N TRP A 305 -32.79 -18.61 -22.28
CA TRP A 305 -32.78 -17.43 -23.15
C TRP A 305 -34.06 -17.29 -24.00
N SER A 306 -35.22 -17.44 -23.37
CA SER A 306 -36.51 -17.22 -24.02
C SER A 306 -36.63 -15.80 -24.59
N ALA A 307 -37.53 -15.59 -25.55
CA ALA A 307 -37.86 -14.25 -26.04
C ALA A 307 -38.32 -13.32 -24.89
N THR A 308 -38.90 -13.87 -23.83
CA THR A 308 -39.28 -13.14 -22.63
C THR A 308 -38.05 -12.66 -21.85
N THR A 309 -37.06 -13.53 -21.62
CA THR A 309 -35.79 -13.19 -20.98
C THR A 309 -35.07 -12.08 -21.74
N VAL A 310 -34.88 -12.25 -23.06
CA VAL A 310 -34.16 -11.27 -23.90
C VAL A 310 -34.84 -9.90 -23.88
N ARG A 311 -36.18 -9.84 -23.76
CA ARG A 311 -36.94 -8.59 -23.68
C ARG A 311 -37.01 -7.99 -22.28
N SER A 312 -36.69 -8.75 -21.23
CA SER A 312 -36.85 -8.29 -19.84
C SER A 312 -35.54 -8.08 -19.10
N LEU A 313 -34.42 -8.62 -19.59
CA LEU A 313 -33.12 -8.53 -18.93
C LEU A 313 -32.60 -7.09 -18.95
N GLU A 314 -32.39 -6.52 -17.76
CA GLU A 314 -31.86 -5.17 -17.55
C GLU A 314 -30.45 -5.19 -16.95
N ILE A 315 -30.08 -6.25 -16.22
CA ILE A 315 -28.76 -6.40 -15.59
C ILE A 315 -28.16 -7.76 -15.91
N LEU A 316 -26.93 -7.72 -16.41
CA LEU A 316 -26.10 -8.90 -16.57
C LEU A 316 -24.71 -8.64 -16.00
N GLN A 317 -24.40 -9.34 -14.90
CA GLN A 317 -23.10 -9.31 -14.26
C GLN A 317 -22.55 -10.74 -14.26
N ILE A 318 -21.63 -11.03 -15.17
CA ILE A 318 -21.02 -12.38 -15.28
C ILE A 318 -19.63 -12.40 -14.63
N GLY A 319 -18.89 -11.30 -14.74
CA GLY A 319 -17.51 -11.26 -14.30
C GLY A 319 -17.28 -11.27 -12.78
N ARG A 320 -16.10 -10.81 -12.37
CA ARG A 320 -15.71 -10.73 -10.98
C ARG A 320 -16.23 -9.46 -10.30
N TRP A 321 -17.10 -9.60 -9.30
CA TRP A 321 -17.49 -8.47 -8.44
C TRP A 321 -16.46 -8.20 -7.32
N ARG A 322 -15.83 -9.25 -6.76
CA ARG A 322 -14.78 -9.14 -5.74
C ARG A 322 -13.63 -8.25 -6.22
N THR A 323 -13.00 -7.54 -5.28
CA THR A 323 -11.85 -6.67 -5.58
C THR A 323 -10.53 -7.15 -4.97
N THR A 324 -10.56 -8.23 -4.19
CA THR A 324 -9.37 -8.90 -3.65
C THR A 324 -8.54 -9.53 -4.77
N VAL A 325 -7.28 -9.90 -4.49
CA VAL A 325 -6.31 -10.41 -5.48
C VAL A 325 -6.32 -11.95 -5.55
N GLU A 326 -7.13 -12.63 -4.72
CA GLU A 326 -7.23 -14.08 -4.80
C GLU A 326 -7.60 -14.52 -6.22
N PRO A 327 -7.00 -15.60 -6.75
CA PRO A 327 -7.25 -16.07 -8.10
C PRO A 327 -8.69 -16.59 -8.20
N HIS A 328 -9.62 -15.69 -8.48
CA HIS A 328 -10.97 -16.02 -8.90
C HIS A 328 -11.06 -15.65 -10.38
N HIS A 329 -10.86 -16.67 -11.21
CA HIS A 329 -10.96 -16.61 -12.66
C HIS A 329 -12.41 -16.96 -13.05
N VAL A 330 -12.98 -16.23 -14.01
CA VAL A 330 -14.30 -16.52 -14.55
C VAL A 330 -14.15 -16.88 -16.02
N GLU A 331 -14.61 -18.07 -16.38
CA GLU A 331 -14.61 -18.60 -17.74
C GLU A 331 -16.04 -18.83 -18.20
N LEU A 332 -16.28 -18.61 -19.48
CA LEU A 332 -17.54 -18.97 -20.12
C LEU A 332 -17.43 -20.38 -20.66
N ALA A 333 -18.27 -21.28 -20.15
CA ALA A 333 -18.36 -22.62 -20.73
C ALA A 333 -19.06 -22.53 -22.09
N GLY A 334 -18.43 -23.06 -23.14
CA GLY A 334 -18.96 -23.04 -24.52
C GLY A 334 -18.46 -21.89 -25.42
N GLY A 335 -17.54 -21.05 -24.95
CA GLY A 335 -16.97 -19.94 -25.74
C GLY A 335 -17.90 -18.71 -25.88
N ASP A 336 -17.49 -17.76 -26.72
CA ASP A 336 -18.10 -16.43 -26.91
C ASP A 336 -19.47 -16.50 -27.60
N ASP A 337 -19.77 -17.59 -28.32
CA ASP A 337 -20.87 -17.67 -29.30
C ASP A 337 -22.25 -17.37 -28.66
N ILE A 338 -22.46 -17.74 -27.39
CA ILE A 338 -23.73 -17.46 -26.68
C ILE A 338 -23.84 -15.98 -26.27
N LEU A 339 -22.73 -15.36 -25.82
CA LEU A 339 -22.71 -13.92 -25.58
C LEU A 339 -23.07 -13.18 -26.87
N LEU A 340 -22.41 -13.55 -27.97
CA LEU A 340 -22.60 -12.96 -29.30
C LEU A 340 -24.05 -13.11 -29.81
N ARG A 341 -24.68 -14.27 -29.59
CA ARG A 341 -26.03 -14.58 -30.12
C ARG A 341 -27.20 -14.12 -29.24
N ARG A 342 -27.08 -14.09 -27.92
CA ARG A 342 -28.24 -13.90 -27.02
C ARG A 342 -28.15 -12.61 -26.20
N VAL A 343 -27.01 -12.36 -25.56
CA VAL A 343 -26.84 -11.22 -24.65
C VAL A 343 -26.95 -9.90 -25.40
N PHE A 344 -26.25 -9.75 -26.53
CA PHE A 344 -26.28 -8.54 -27.34
C PHE A 344 -27.61 -8.32 -28.10
N MET A 345 -28.62 -9.18 -27.92
CA MET A 345 -30.00 -8.93 -28.37
C MET A 345 -30.87 -8.27 -27.28
N CYS A 346 -30.38 -8.17 -26.05
CA CYS A 346 -31.15 -7.66 -24.90
C CYS A 346 -31.23 -6.12 -24.92
N LYS A 347 -32.14 -5.56 -25.71
CA LYS A 347 -32.25 -4.09 -25.94
C LYS A 347 -32.51 -3.26 -24.68
N ASN A 348 -33.04 -3.88 -23.62
CA ASN A 348 -33.34 -3.23 -22.34
C ASN A 348 -32.19 -3.29 -21.33
N LEU A 349 -31.05 -3.88 -21.71
CA LEU A 349 -29.90 -4.01 -20.83
C LEU A 349 -29.32 -2.64 -20.46
N LYS A 350 -29.29 -2.35 -19.16
CA LYS A 350 -28.77 -1.10 -18.56
C LYS A 350 -27.38 -1.28 -17.96
N TYR A 351 -27.06 -2.48 -17.49
CA TYR A 351 -25.78 -2.81 -16.87
C TYR A 351 -25.22 -4.11 -17.45
N LEU A 352 -24.01 -4.04 -18.02
CA LEU A 352 -23.25 -5.19 -18.48
C LEU A 352 -21.85 -5.18 -17.84
N SER A 353 -21.49 -6.27 -17.16
CA SER A 353 -20.14 -6.45 -16.62
C SER A 353 -19.59 -7.83 -16.95
N LEU A 354 -18.54 -7.83 -17.76
CA LEU A 354 -17.72 -9.00 -18.12
C LEU A 354 -16.36 -8.95 -17.43
N ARG A 355 -16.22 -8.11 -16.40
CA ARG A 355 -14.95 -7.88 -15.70
C ARG A 355 -14.21 -9.17 -15.36
N GLY A 356 -12.98 -9.34 -15.82
CA GLY A 356 -12.16 -10.52 -15.51
C GLY A 356 -12.65 -11.82 -16.13
N VAL A 357 -13.57 -11.76 -17.08
CA VAL A 357 -13.94 -12.91 -17.92
C VAL A 357 -12.86 -13.11 -18.96
N SER A 358 -12.39 -14.35 -19.08
CA SER A 358 -11.44 -14.78 -20.11
C SER A 358 -12.14 -15.37 -21.33
N PHE A 359 -11.39 -15.51 -22.41
CA PHE A 359 -11.83 -16.03 -23.72
C PHE A 359 -12.73 -15.13 -24.55
N VAL A 360 -13.15 -13.96 -24.08
CA VAL A 360 -13.83 -12.97 -24.95
C VAL A 360 -12.79 -12.21 -25.77
N GLU A 361 -12.62 -12.57 -27.04
CA GLU A 361 -11.60 -12.00 -27.93
C GLU A 361 -12.02 -10.67 -28.55
N ALA A 362 -13.30 -10.56 -28.94
CA ALA A 362 -13.87 -9.34 -29.52
C ALA A 362 -15.34 -9.16 -29.07
N LEU A 363 -15.79 -7.90 -28.97
CA LEU A 363 -17.23 -7.63 -28.86
C LEU A 363 -17.85 -7.47 -30.26
N PRO A 364 -19.09 -7.93 -30.49
CA PRO A 364 -19.72 -7.85 -31.80
C PRO A 364 -20.29 -6.46 -32.08
N GLU A 365 -20.48 -6.14 -33.36
CA GLU A 365 -21.20 -4.94 -33.82
C GLU A 365 -22.67 -4.89 -33.36
N SER A 366 -23.22 -6.03 -32.91
CA SER A 366 -24.54 -6.08 -32.28
C SER A 366 -24.60 -5.39 -30.92
N ILE A 367 -23.47 -4.93 -30.35
CA ILE A 367 -23.46 -4.12 -29.12
C ILE A 367 -24.30 -2.84 -29.25
N SER A 368 -24.42 -2.32 -30.47
CA SER A 368 -25.27 -1.18 -30.83
C SER A 368 -26.76 -1.38 -30.51
N ASN A 369 -27.23 -2.63 -30.40
CA ASN A 369 -28.59 -2.94 -29.98
C ASN A 369 -28.87 -2.56 -28.52
N LEU A 370 -27.84 -2.44 -27.69
CA LEU A 370 -27.95 -2.16 -26.26
C LEU A 370 -28.18 -0.66 -26.00
N CYS A 371 -29.18 -0.06 -26.63
CA CYS A 371 -29.44 1.38 -26.62
C CYS A 371 -29.80 1.97 -25.24
N GLN A 372 -30.14 1.11 -24.27
CA GLN A 372 -30.39 1.48 -22.87
C GLN A 372 -29.16 1.34 -21.97
N LEU A 373 -28.02 0.89 -22.49
CA LEU A 373 -26.84 0.59 -21.69
C LEU A 373 -26.27 1.86 -21.05
N VAL A 374 -26.17 1.85 -19.72
CA VAL A 374 -25.62 2.94 -18.91
C VAL A 374 -24.20 2.60 -18.43
N VAL A 375 -23.94 1.32 -18.16
CA VAL A 375 -22.65 0.83 -17.65
C VAL A 375 -22.16 -0.35 -18.48
N LEU A 376 -20.93 -0.22 -18.98
CA LEU A 376 -20.16 -1.29 -19.59
C LEU A 376 -18.83 -1.45 -18.85
N ASP A 377 -18.68 -2.54 -18.10
CA ASP A 377 -17.46 -2.88 -17.35
C ASP A 377 -16.79 -4.13 -17.93
N LEU A 378 -15.73 -3.89 -18.70
CA LEU A 378 -14.91 -4.89 -19.40
C LEU A 378 -13.52 -5.01 -18.76
N ARG A 379 -13.34 -4.46 -17.55
CA ARG A 379 -12.03 -4.41 -16.92
C ARG A 379 -11.40 -5.80 -16.79
N ALA A 380 -10.11 -5.91 -17.09
CA ALA A 380 -9.36 -7.16 -16.97
C ALA A 380 -9.90 -8.31 -17.83
N CYS A 381 -10.62 -8.03 -18.92
CA CYS A 381 -10.83 -8.99 -20.00
C CYS A 381 -9.51 -9.12 -20.77
N TYR A 382 -8.64 -10.04 -20.35
CA TYR A 382 -7.26 -10.11 -20.83
C TYR A 382 -7.14 -10.52 -22.30
N ASN A 383 -8.12 -11.26 -22.82
CA ASN A 383 -8.14 -11.71 -24.21
C ASN A 383 -8.87 -10.73 -25.14
N LEU A 384 -9.47 -9.66 -24.61
CA LEU A 384 -10.18 -8.69 -25.44
C LEU A 384 -9.19 -7.85 -26.22
N GLU A 385 -9.11 -8.09 -27.52
CA GLU A 385 -8.16 -7.47 -28.46
C GLU A 385 -8.79 -6.30 -29.23
N THR A 386 -10.09 -6.36 -29.52
CA THR A 386 -10.78 -5.32 -30.29
C THR A 386 -12.11 -4.91 -29.69
N LEU A 387 -12.47 -3.64 -29.87
CA LEU A 387 -13.81 -3.12 -29.62
C LEU A 387 -14.47 -2.76 -30.96
N PRO A 388 -15.77 -3.03 -31.12
CA PRO A 388 -16.50 -2.76 -32.36
C PRO A 388 -16.73 -1.27 -32.54
N SER A 389 -16.84 -0.87 -33.81
CA SER A 389 -17.05 0.51 -34.22
C SER A 389 -18.32 1.12 -33.62
N SER A 390 -19.38 0.32 -33.61
CA SER A 390 -20.71 0.72 -33.18
C SER A 390 -20.86 0.98 -31.67
N ILE A 391 -19.82 0.77 -30.85
CA ILE A 391 -19.81 1.15 -29.43
C ILE A 391 -20.11 2.65 -29.22
N GLY A 392 -19.74 3.49 -30.20
CA GLY A 392 -20.05 4.92 -30.20
C GLY A 392 -21.55 5.23 -30.27
N SER A 393 -22.39 4.27 -30.68
CA SER A 393 -23.85 4.45 -30.80
C SER A 393 -24.60 4.40 -29.46
N LEU A 394 -23.90 4.11 -28.35
CA LEU A 394 -24.48 3.94 -27.02
C LEU A 394 -24.77 5.29 -26.33
N GLN A 395 -25.82 5.97 -26.78
CA GLN A 395 -26.20 7.34 -26.35
C GLN A 395 -26.45 7.52 -24.83
N ARG A 396 -26.78 6.42 -24.13
CA ARG A 396 -27.06 6.41 -22.68
C ARG A 396 -25.86 6.03 -21.82
N LEU A 397 -24.73 5.67 -22.43
CA LEU A 397 -23.57 5.16 -21.71
C LEU A 397 -22.94 6.26 -20.84
N GLU A 398 -22.89 6.02 -19.53
CA GLU A 398 -22.29 6.93 -18.55
C GLU A 398 -20.94 6.44 -18.01
N TYR A 399 -20.70 5.12 -18.10
CA TYR A 399 -19.50 4.46 -17.60
C TYR A 399 -18.99 3.42 -18.59
N LEU A 400 -17.74 3.62 -19.04
CA LEU A 400 -16.99 2.64 -19.82
C LEU A 400 -15.64 2.37 -19.12
N ASP A 401 -15.39 1.09 -18.80
CA ASP A 401 -14.11 0.64 -18.26
C ASP A 401 -13.56 -0.51 -19.09
N VAL A 402 -12.49 -0.23 -19.83
CA VAL A 402 -11.73 -1.18 -20.65
C VAL A 402 -10.28 -1.26 -20.16
N SER A 403 -10.04 -0.94 -18.88
CA SER A 403 -8.70 -1.09 -18.33
C SER A 403 -8.27 -2.52 -18.18
N GLU A 404 -6.96 -2.75 -18.26
CA GLU A 404 -6.37 -4.08 -18.09
C GLU A 404 -6.85 -5.07 -19.17
N CYS A 405 -7.47 -4.57 -20.24
CA CYS A 405 -7.62 -5.25 -21.52
C CYS A 405 -6.34 -5.10 -22.34
N LEU A 406 -6.12 -6.05 -23.26
CA LEU A 406 -5.00 -6.05 -24.19
C LEU A 406 -5.46 -5.62 -25.58
N LEU A 407 -6.18 -4.49 -25.64
CA LEU A 407 -6.66 -3.96 -26.92
C LEU A 407 -5.47 -3.66 -27.83
N ASP A 408 -5.48 -4.23 -29.03
CA ASP A 408 -4.43 -4.00 -30.03
C ASP A 408 -4.49 -2.56 -30.52
N ASP A 409 -5.70 -2.06 -30.72
CA ASP A 409 -6.02 -0.72 -31.20
C ASP A 409 -7.27 -0.16 -30.50
N MET A 410 -7.36 1.17 -30.44
CA MET A 410 -8.60 1.84 -30.09
C MET A 410 -9.52 1.83 -31.33
N PRO A 411 -10.81 1.41 -31.30
CA PRO A 411 -11.75 1.48 -32.43
C PRO A 411 -11.73 2.82 -33.15
N GLU A 412 -11.96 2.80 -34.47
CA GLU A 412 -11.92 3.97 -35.34
C GLU A 412 -12.86 5.10 -34.89
N GLU A 413 -13.95 4.82 -34.20
CA GLU A 413 -14.93 5.78 -33.67
C GLU A 413 -14.49 6.38 -32.34
N LEU A 414 -13.58 5.71 -31.63
CA LEU A 414 -12.81 6.26 -30.52
C LEU A 414 -11.46 6.84 -30.99
N ARG A 415 -11.02 6.64 -32.25
CA ARG A 415 -9.86 7.30 -32.90
C ARG A 415 -10.24 8.58 -33.64
N GLY A 416 -11.36 8.55 -34.38
CA GLY A 416 -11.94 9.60 -35.22
C GLY A 416 -12.95 10.45 -34.45
N LEU A 417 -12.54 10.91 -33.27
CA LEU A 417 -13.37 11.60 -32.28
C LEU A 417 -13.92 12.97 -32.79
N SER A 418 -13.55 13.43 -33.99
CA SER A 418 -14.12 14.63 -34.65
C SER A 418 -15.62 14.57 -34.96
N ASN A 419 -16.26 13.39 -34.93
CA ASN A 419 -17.68 13.22 -35.26
C ASN A 419 -18.57 12.81 -34.07
N LEU A 420 -18.11 12.94 -32.82
CA LEU A 420 -18.81 12.44 -31.63
C LEU A 420 -19.78 13.44 -30.97
N GLU A 421 -20.88 13.70 -31.66
CA GLU A 421 -22.16 14.00 -31.00
C GLU A 421 -22.75 12.77 -30.26
N ASN A 422 -22.13 11.57 -30.35
CA ASN A 422 -22.80 10.29 -30.09
C ASN A 422 -22.69 9.69 -28.66
N MET A 423 -21.85 10.22 -27.76
CA MET A 423 -21.83 9.78 -26.34
C MET A 423 -21.94 10.95 -25.36
N PRO A 424 -23.03 11.75 -25.42
CA PRO A 424 -23.15 12.99 -24.67
C PRO A 424 -23.18 12.77 -23.15
N ARG A 425 -23.49 11.56 -22.67
CA ARG A 425 -23.65 11.26 -21.24
C ARG A 425 -22.42 10.64 -20.58
N LEU A 426 -21.34 10.37 -21.32
CA LEU A 426 -20.19 9.67 -20.76
C LEU A 426 -19.51 10.51 -19.67
N ARG A 427 -19.60 10.05 -18.42
CA ARG A 427 -19.05 10.76 -17.24
C ARG A 427 -17.74 10.16 -16.77
N LYS A 428 -17.50 8.87 -17.00
CA LYS A 428 -16.22 8.25 -16.64
C LYS A 428 -15.75 7.29 -17.71
N LEU A 429 -14.47 7.40 -18.02
CA LEU A 429 -13.78 6.61 -19.02
C LEU A 429 -12.47 6.10 -18.41
N LYS A 430 -12.20 4.80 -18.59
CA LYS A 430 -10.94 4.19 -18.19
C LYS A 430 -10.38 3.37 -19.36
N LEU A 431 -9.20 3.77 -19.84
CA LEU A 431 -8.57 3.29 -21.07
C LEU A 431 -7.26 2.53 -20.77
N CYS A 432 -6.90 1.63 -21.68
CA CYS A 432 -5.57 1.01 -21.77
C CYS A 432 -4.91 1.43 -23.07
N THR A 433 -3.63 1.78 -23.07
CA THR A 433 -2.91 2.21 -24.29
C THR A 433 -1.65 1.37 -24.50
N GLY A 434 -1.49 0.77 -25.68
CA GLY A 434 -0.21 0.28 -26.21
C GLY A 434 -0.10 -1.23 -26.44
N ARG A 435 0.00 -1.62 -27.72
CA ARG A 435 0.74 -2.80 -28.19
C ARG A 435 1.44 -2.63 -29.55
N HIS A 436 1.02 -1.73 -30.45
CA HIS A 436 1.59 -1.68 -31.82
C HIS A 436 1.66 -0.30 -32.53
N SER A 437 2.07 0.81 -31.89
CA SER A 437 2.34 2.05 -32.64
C SER A 437 3.83 2.17 -33.05
N THR A 438 4.34 1.22 -33.83
CA THR A 438 5.67 1.38 -34.45
C THR A 438 5.66 2.23 -35.71
N VAL A 439 4.50 2.58 -36.28
CA VAL A 439 4.41 3.55 -37.38
C VAL A 439 3.06 4.28 -37.31
N ALA A 440 3.08 5.60 -37.09
CA ALA A 440 1.95 6.55 -37.04
C ALA A 440 0.89 6.32 -35.93
N GLY A 441 0.92 7.15 -34.88
CA GLY A 441 -0.15 7.20 -33.87
C GLY A 441 0.07 8.20 -32.73
N ASP A 442 0.74 9.33 -32.97
CA ASP A 442 1.10 10.27 -31.90
C ASP A 442 -0.09 11.03 -31.26
N ASP A 443 -1.36 10.86 -31.71
CA ASP A 443 -2.45 11.81 -31.38
C ASP A 443 -3.83 11.27 -30.97
N GLU A 444 -4.03 9.98 -30.71
CA GLU A 444 -5.37 9.46 -30.36
C GLU A 444 -5.96 10.07 -29.08
N LEU A 445 -5.10 10.37 -28.09
CA LEU A 445 -5.53 10.98 -26.82
C LEU A 445 -5.80 12.49 -26.92
N ARG A 446 -5.37 13.19 -27.99
CA ARG A 446 -5.57 14.65 -28.13
C ARG A 446 -7.05 15.04 -28.24
N HIS A 447 -7.84 14.13 -28.77
CA HIS A 447 -9.27 14.32 -28.96
C HIS A 447 -10.10 14.15 -27.69
N LEU A 448 -9.50 13.70 -26.56
CA LEU A 448 -10.19 13.63 -25.27
C LEU A 448 -10.82 14.96 -24.84
N VAL A 449 -10.30 16.08 -25.36
CA VAL A 449 -10.83 17.44 -25.12
C VAL A 449 -12.32 17.58 -25.50
N GLN A 450 -12.84 16.78 -26.42
CA GLN A 450 -14.22 16.87 -26.92
C GLN A 450 -15.27 16.30 -25.94
N PHE A 451 -14.86 15.53 -24.92
CA PHE A 451 -15.80 14.94 -23.96
C PHE A 451 -16.27 15.95 -22.90
N ASN A 452 -17.23 16.80 -23.28
CA ASN A 452 -17.75 17.92 -22.47
C ASN A 452 -18.45 17.52 -21.16
N ASN A 453 -18.78 16.23 -20.96
CA ASN A 453 -19.41 15.72 -19.75
C ASN A 453 -18.53 14.76 -18.94
N LEU A 454 -17.30 14.51 -19.40
CA LEU A 454 -16.38 13.59 -18.74
C LEU A 454 -15.84 14.21 -17.45
N ARG A 455 -16.08 13.55 -16.32
CA ARG A 455 -15.67 14.00 -14.98
C ARG A 455 -14.50 13.20 -14.41
N SER A 456 -14.29 11.97 -14.90
CA SER A 456 -13.19 11.12 -14.43
C SER A 456 -12.59 10.35 -15.58
N LEU A 457 -11.29 10.51 -15.76
CA LEU A 457 -10.50 9.81 -16.76
C LEU A 457 -9.43 8.99 -16.06
N ALA A 458 -9.24 7.75 -16.51
CA ALA A 458 -8.13 6.92 -16.09
C ALA A 458 -7.41 6.36 -17.32
N ILE A 459 -6.10 6.51 -17.37
CA ILE A 459 -5.26 6.04 -18.48
C ILE A 459 -4.25 5.04 -17.91
N VAL A 460 -4.18 3.87 -18.52
CA VAL A 460 -3.28 2.80 -18.12
C VAL A 460 -2.37 2.44 -19.30
N TRP A 461 -1.06 2.67 -19.20
CA TRP A 461 -0.13 2.36 -20.29
C TRP A 461 0.34 0.90 -20.25
N GLY A 462 0.53 0.27 -21.41
CA GLY A 462 1.11 -1.07 -21.60
C GLY A 462 2.65 -1.09 -21.60
N ILE A 463 3.23 -2.25 -21.92
CA ILE A 463 4.69 -2.53 -21.77
C ILE A 463 5.58 -1.64 -22.67
N ASN A 464 5.04 -1.07 -23.74
CA ASN A 464 5.75 -0.15 -24.66
C ASN A 464 4.95 1.14 -24.94
N GLY A 465 4.19 1.62 -23.96
CA GLY A 465 3.40 2.83 -24.13
C GLY A 465 4.26 4.07 -24.42
N VAL A 466 3.81 4.93 -25.33
CA VAL A 466 4.33 6.29 -25.53
C VAL A 466 3.34 7.30 -24.93
N ALA A 467 3.85 8.48 -24.56
CA ALA A 467 3.03 9.58 -24.07
C ALA A 467 3.37 10.84 -24.86
N SER A 468 2.36 11.44 -25.48
CA SER A 468 2.43 12.74 -26.15
C SER A 468 1.61 13.78 -25.38
N MET A 469 1.90 15.06 -25.58
CA MET A 469 1.19 16.14 -24.90
C MET A 469 -0.27 16.21 -25.34
N ILE A 470 -1.20 16.26 -24.37
CA ILE A 470 -2.64 16.30 -24.64
C ILE A 470 -3.34 17.48 -23.94
N SER A 471 -4.50 17.84 -24.48
CA SER A 471 -5.47 18.72 -23.81
C SER A 471 -6.57 17.88 -23.18
N LEU A 472 -6.89 18.17 -21.91
CA LEU A 472 -7.93 17.47 -21.18
C LEU A 472 -9.30 18.13 -21.38
N PRO A 473 -10.41 17.37 -21.29
CA PRO A 473 -11.74 17.95 -21.32
C PRO A 473 -11.97 18.91 -20.15
N THR A 474 -12.64 20.02 -20.41
CA THR A 474 -12.86 21.12 -19.44
C THR A 474 -13.79 20.76 -18.28
N SER A 475 -14.55 19.67 -18.39
CA SER A 475 -15.40 19.15 -17.31
C SER A 475 -14.67 18.17 -16.38
N LEU A 476 -13.40 17.86 -16.64
CA LEU A 476 -12.70 16.77 -15.99
C LEU A 476 -12.32 17.12 -14.55
N GLU A 477 -12.92 16.45 -13.56
CA GLU A 477 -12.66 16.67 -12.13
C GLU A 477 -11.53 15.76 -11.59
N LYS A 478 -11.32 14.58 -12.21
CA LYS A 478 -10.35 13.57 -11.76
C LYS A 478 -9.57 12.98 -12.93
N LEU A 479 -8.25 12.89 -12.75
CA LEU A 479 -7.32 12.17 -13.63
C LEU A 479 -6.57 11.07 -12.85
N ASP A 480 -6.48 9.86 -13.42
CA ASP A 480 -5.81 8.69 -12.82
C ASP A 480 -4.86 8.05 -13.85
N LEU A 481 -3.57 8.29 -13.69
CA LEU A 481 -2.50 7.84 -14.59
C LEU A 481 -1.82 6.60 -14.02
N GLN A 482 -1.69 5.54 -14.80
CA GLN A 482 -1.14 4.26 -14.33
C GLN A 482 -0.11 3.69 -15.29
N ARG A 483 1.04 3.25 -14.77
CA ARG A 483 2.19 2.74 -15.55
C ARG A 483 2.75 3.77 -16.53
N THR A 484 2.79 5.03 -16.10
CA THR A 484 3.27 6.18 -16.89
C THR A 484 4.61 5.91 -17.59
N PRO A 485 4.74 6.08 -18.92
CA PRO A 485 5.97 5.80 -19.64
C PRO A 485 6.97 6.95 -19.60
N MET A 486 6.49 8.17 -19.34
CA MET A 486 7.29 9.39 -19.27
C MET A 486 8.03 9.56 -17.94
N GLU A 487 9.15 10.29 -17.96
CA GLU A 487 9.92 10.63 -16.77
C GLU A 487 9.48 11.95 -16.12
N ASP A 488 8.85 12.84 -16.88
CA ASP A 488 8.31 14.12 -16.41
C ASP A 488 6.83 14.25 -16.82
N LEU A 489 5.98 14.60 -15.85
CA LEU A 489 4.54 14.76 -16.03
C LEU A 489 4.21 15.87 -17.05
N LEU A 490 5.06 16.91 -17.12
CA LEU A 490 4.88 18.04 -18.03
C LEU A 490 5.04 17.66 -19.51
N GLN A 491 5.63 16.49 -19.82
CA GLN A 491 5.66 15.96 -21.17
C GLN A 491 4.27 15.52 -21.66
N PHE A 492 3.36 15.25 -20.73
CA PHE A 492 2.03 14.72 -21.03
C PHE A 492 0.93 15.78 -20.86
N ILE A 493 0.91 16.52 -19.75
CA ILE A 493 -0.14 17.50 -19.45
C ILE A 493 0.47 18.78 -18.88
N LYS A 494 -0.02 19.93 -19.36
CA LYS A 494 0.30 21.25 -18.80
C LYS A 494 -0.77 21.68 -17.77
N PRO A 495 -0.38 22.38 -16.68
CA PRO A 495 -1.36 22.85 -15.70
C PRO A 495 -2.41 23.81 -16.25
N SER A 496 -2.04 24.59 -17.28
CA SER A 496 -2.95 25.47 -18.01
C SER A 496 -4.08 24.72 -18.72
N THR A 497 -3.83 23.48 -19.17
CA THR A 497 -4.79 22.64 -19.88
C THR A 497 -5.55 21.68 -18.96
N SER A 498 -5.32 21.74 -17.64
CA SER A 498 -5.94 20.88 -16.63
C SER A 498 -6.69 21.68 -15.54
N SER A 499 -7.20 22.86 -15.89
CA SER A 499 -7.76 23.80 -14.90
C SER A 499 -8.99 23.28 -14.14
N SER A 500 -9.71 22.32 -14.70
CA SER A 500 -10.87 21.69 -14.04
C SER A 500 -10.51 20.56 -13.06
N VAL A 501 -9.29 20.02 -13.16
CA VAL A 501 -8.90 18.80 -12.44
C VAL A 501 -8.63 19.13 -10.98
N LYS A 502 -9.35 18.45 -10.09
CA LYS A 502 -9.20 18.57 -8.63
C LYS A 502 -8.43 17.40 -8.01
N LYS A 503 -8.42 16.25 -8.68
CA LYS A 503 -7.87 14.99 -8.16
C LYS A 503 -6.92 14.39 -9.17
N LEU A 504 -5.63 14.33 -8.83
CA LEU A 504 -4.58 13.79 -9.69
C LEU A 504 -3.96 12.55 -9.04
N TYR A 505 -4.16 11.39 -9.66
CA TYR A 505 -3.61 10.12 -9.17
C TYR A 505 -2.57 9.61 -10.17
N ILE A 506 -1.42 9.17 -9.68
CA ILE A 506 -0.32 8.65 -10.48
C ILE A 506 0.17 7.36 -9.80
N ARG A 507 0.18 6.24 -10.55
CA ARG A 507 0.59 4.94 -9.99
C ARG A 507 1.49 4.15 -10.93
N GLY A 508 2.68 3.80 -10.46
CA GLY A 508 3.64 3.03 -11.24
C GLY A 508 4.11 3.71 -12.53
N GLY A 509 5.15 3.17 -13.13
CA GLY A 509 5.78 3.73 -14.34
C GLY A 509 7.17 4.29 -14.07
N ARG A 510 7.63 5.16 -14.97
CA ARG A 510 9.01 5.68 -15.02
C ARG A 510 9.14 7.12 -14.53
N LEU A 511 8.06 7.70 -14.02
CA LEU A 511 8.02 9.09 -13.58
C LEU A 511 9.11 9.36 -12.52
N ARG A 512 9.94 10.37 -12.80
CA ARG A 512 11.03 10.85 -11.94
C ARG A 512 10.69 12.15 -11.24
N THR A 513 9.88 13.00 -11.87
CA THR A 513 9.41 14.26 -11.28
C THR A 513 7.93 14.50 -11.56
N VAL A 514 7.26 15.13 -10.59
CA VAL A 514 5.88 15.64 -10.68
C VAL A 514 5.80 17.16 -10.45
N ALA A 515 6.92 17.78 -10.06
CA ALA A 515 7.02 19.15 -9.55
C ALA A 515 8.21 19.88 -10.19
N SER A 516 8.06 21.19 -10.40
CA SER A 516 9.12 22.04 -10.96
C SER A 516 8.86 23.49 -10.54
N ASP A 517 9.93 24.20 -10.17
CA ASP A 517 9.89 25.61 -9.73
C ASP A 517 9.20 26.56 -10.72
N ALA A 518 9.11 26.18 -11.99
CA ALA A 518 8.54 26.99 -13.05
C ALA A 518 7.02 26.85 -13.21
N VAL A 519 6.34 25.90 -12.55
CA VAL A 519 4.95 25.55 -12.90
C VAL A 519 4.08 25.28 -11.66
N ARG A 520 2.85 25.84 -11.65
CA ARG A 520 1.89 25.71 -10.54
C ARG A 520 0.59 25.02 -10.96
N TRP A 521 0.22 23.96 -10.25
CA TRP A 521 -1.01 23.19 -10.34
C TRP A 521 -2.05 23.72 -9.34
N THR A 522 -2.65 24.87 -9.63
CA THR A 522 -3.49 25.60 -8.67
C THR A 522 -4.84 24.95 -8.34
N ASN A 523 -5.34 24.02 -9.16
CA ASN A 523 -6.67 23.44 -8.95
C ASN A 523 -6.66 22.07 -8.28
N ILE A 524 -5.46 21.46 -8.11
CA ILE A 524 -5.33 20.13 -7.52
C ILE A 524 -5.52 20.22 -6.00
N GLU A 525 -6.60 19.62 -5.50
CA GLU A 525 -6.94 19.51 -4.09
C GLU A 525 -6.44 18.17 -3.50
N ILE A 526 -6.39 17.10 -4.31
CA ILE A 526 -5.96 15.76 -3.87
C ILE A 526 -4.92 15.21 -4.84
N LEU A 527 -3.72 14.96 -4.33
CA LEU A 527 -2.65 14.29 -5.04
C LEU A 527 -2.44 12.88 -4.49
N ARG A 528 -2.29 11.91 -5.39
CA ARG A 528 -1.89 10.55 -4.99
C ARG A 528 -0.77 10.05 -5.86
N VAL A 529 0.28 9.58 -5.20
CA VAL A 529 1.40 8.91 -5.83
C VAL A 529 1.52 7.52 -5.22
N GLY A 530 1.82 6.53 -6.05
CA GLY A 530 2.06 5.20 -5.52
C GLY A 530 2.89 4.32 -6.43
N TYR A 531 3.74 3.47 -5.85
CA TYR A 531 4.57 2.50 -6.56
C TYR A 531 5.51 3.15 -7.59
N LEU A 532 5.91 4.41 -7.36
CA LEU A 532 6.80 5.18 -8.23
C LEU A 532 8.22 5.13 -7.68
N LYS A 533 8.96 4.07 -8.02
CA LYS A 533 10.32 3.81 -7.48
C LYS A 533 11.36 4.86 -7.87
N ASN A 534 11.12 5.60 -8.95
CA ASN A 534 12.05 6.57 -9.49
C ASN A 534 11.67 8.02 -9.16
N LEU A 535 10.51 8.25 -8.55
CA LEU A 535 10.03 9.59 -8.25
C LEU A 535 10.89 10.22 -7.15
N LEU A 536 11.47 11.37 -7.47
CA LEU A 536 12.21 12.24 -6.57
C LEU A 536 11.47 13.59 -6.55
N CYS A 537 11.08 14.03 -5.37
CA CYS A 537 10.39 15.30 -5.18
C CYS A 537 10.49 15.68 -3.71
N GLU A 538 11.18 16.75 -3.39
CA GLU A 538 11.16 17.27 -2.03
C GLU A 538 9.78 17.86 -1.70
N TRP A 539 9.46 17.93 -0.41
CA TRP A 539 8.17 18.46 0.02
C TRP A 539 7.99 19.94 -0.32
N CYS A 540 9.06 20.75 -0.21
CA CYS A 540 9.03 22.17 -0.57
C CYS A 540 8.69 22.40 -2.05
N ASP A 541 9.22 21.56 -2.93
CA ASP A 541 9.00 21.63 -4.38
C ASP A 541 7.55 21.23 -4.69
N LEU A 542 7.04 20.23 -3.95
CA LEU A 542 5.65 19.81 -4.03
C LEU A 542 4.70 20.91 -3.57
N GLU A 543 4.93 21.53 -2.42
CA GLU A 543 4.10 22.63 -1.90
C GLU A 543 4.08 23.82 -2.85
N SER A 544 5.24 24.14 -3.44
CA SER A 544 5.37 25.22 -4.41
C SER A 544 4.62 24.92 -5.71
N SER A 545 4.72 23.68 -6.19
CA SER A 545 4.05 23.22 -7.42
C SER A 545 2.56 22.96 -7.23
N PHE A 546 2.10 22.59 -6.04
CA PHE A 546 0.71 22.23 -5.72
C PHE A 546 0.16 23.04 -4.53
N PRO A 547 0.04 24.38 -4.62
CA PRO A 547 -0.22 25.26 -3.47
C PRO A 547 -1.57 25.02 -2.77
N ASN A 548 -2.55 24.49 -3.51
CA ASN A 548 -3.91 24.24 -3.04
C ASN A 548 -4.16 22.77 -2.68
N VAL A 549 -3.11 21.94 -2.63
CA VAL A 549 -3.26 20.55 -2.22
C VAL A 549 -3.70 20.46 -0.75
N MET A 550 -4.80 19.78 -0.52
CA MET A 550 -5.39 19.55 0.80
C MET A 550 -5.07 18.16 1.33
N VAL A 551 -4.81 17.20 0.44
CA VAL A 551 -4.52 15.81 0.77
C VAL A 551 -3.44 15.27 -0.16
N VAL A 552 -2.41 14.67 0.41
CA VAL A 552 -1.37 13.92 -0.32
C VAL A 552 -1.36 12.49 0.18
N GLU A 553 -1.35 11.54 -0.74
CA GLU A 553 -1.15 10.12 -0.41
C GLU A 553 0.09 9.57 -1.11
N ASN A 554 0.97 8.95 -0.33
CA ASN A 554 2.14 8.22 -0.78
C ASN A 554 1.99 6.74 -0.43
N TRP A 555 1.92 5.89 -1.45
CA TRP A 555 1.82 4.44 -1.31
C TRP A 555 3.08 3.78 -1.89
N GLU A 556 3.98 3.25 -1.05
CA GLU A 556 5.17 2.51 -1.51
C GLU A 556 6.06 3.31 -2.50
N CYS A 557 6.31 4.59 -2.23
CA CYS A 557 7.35 5.36 -2.91
C CYS A 557 8.53 5.59 -1.94
N ASP A 558 9.50 4.66 -1.98
CA ASP A 558 10.59 4.57 -1.00
C ASP A 558 11.47 5.83 -0.91
N LYS A 559 11.55 6.60 -1.99
CA LYS A 559 12.39 7.81 -2.11
C LYS A 559 11.71 9.09 -1.62
N LEU A 560 10.44 9.04 -1.23
CA LEU A 560 9.66 10.19 -0.76
C LEU A 560 9.49 10.17 0.76
N SER A 561 10.53 9.73 1.48
CA SER A 561 10.54 9.64 2.94
C SER A 561 10.51 11.01 3.64
N SER A 562 10.84 12.09 2.92
CA SER A 562 10.77 13.47 3.41
C SER A 562 9.36 14.05 3.44
N TRP A 563 8.37 13.40 2.79
CA TRP A 563 7.00 13.90 2.80
C TRP A 563 6.36 13.72 4.19
N PRO A 564 5.63 14.71 4.72
CA PRO A 564 5.03 14.71 6.05
C PRO A 564 3.77 13.83 6.15
N CYS A 565 3.78 12.66 5.51
CA CYS A 565 2.68 11.70 5.58
C CYS A 565 2.67 10.95 6.92
N ASN A 566 1.48 10.59 7.40
CA ASN A 566 1.27 9.72 8.56
C ASN A 566 1.75 8.27 8.27
N HIS A 567 1.66 7.37 9.26
CA HIS A 567 2.06 5.96 9.10
C HIS A 567 1.22 5.16 8.09
N HIS A 568 0.08 5.70 7.64
CA HIS A 568 -0.72 5.18 6.54
C HIS A 568 -0.35 5.80 5.18
N GLY A 569 0.69 6.63 5.11
CA GLY A 569 1.13 7.30 3.89
C GLY A 569 0.28 8.51 3.51
N VAL A 570 -0.47 9.10 4.43
CA VAL A 570 -1.42 10.20 4.17
C VAL A 570 -0.99 11.49 4.88
N TRP A 571 -0.94 12.60 4.14
CA TRP A 571 -0.86 13.95 4.68
C TRP A 571 -2.15 14.71 4.41
N LYS A 572 -2.60 15.54 5.36
CA LYS A 572 -3.72 16.47 5.17
C LYS A 572 -3.36 17.87 5.65
N LYS A 573 -3.75 18.88 4.88
CA LYS A 573 -3.50 20.29 5.19
C LYS A 573 -4.24 20.69 6.47
N GLY A 574 -3.50 21.21 7.44
CA GLY A 574 -4.03 21.59 8.75
C GLY A 574 -4.08 20.45 9.79
N GLU A 575 -3.82 19.20 9.40
CA GLU A 575 -3.50 18.15 10.36
C GLU A 575 -2.01 18.27 10.71
N THR A 576 -1.70 18.60 11.97
CA THR A 576 -0.38 18.31 12.51
C THR A 576 -0.23 16.79 12.55
N VAL A 577 0.36 16.23 11.49
CA VAL A 577 0.68 14.80 11.45
C VAL A 577 1.59 14.53 12.65
N ALA A 578 1.02 13.89 13.67
CA ALA A 578 1.79 13.23 14.70
C ALA A 578 2.72 12.26 13.96
N ARG A 579 4.01 12.61 13.94
CA ARG A 579 5.06 11.79 13.36
C ARG A 579 4.95 10.38 13.93
N PRO A 580 5.12 9.31 13.15
CA PRO A 580 5.30 7.99 13.75
C PRO A 580 6.52 8.04 14.67
N ALA A 581 6.33 7.61 15.92
CA ALA A 581 7.29 7.45 17.01
C ALA A 581 8.72 7.93 16.74
N THR A 582 9.16 8.98 17.44
CA THR A 582 10.55 9.40 17.61
C THR A 582 11.38 8.28 18.26
N SER A 583 11.71 7.24 17.49
CA SER A 583 12.47 6.07 17.95
C SER A 583 13.93 6.36 18.30
N PHE A 584 14.32 7.64 18.30
CA PHE A 584 15.67 8.14 18.53
C PHE A 584 15.72 9.18 19.66
N VAL A 585 14.59 9.47 20.31
CA VAL A 585 14.53 10.35 21.49
C VAL A 585 14.34 9.49 22.73
N GLY A 586 15.24 9.65 23.70
CA GLY A 586 15.11 9.10 25.03
C GLY A 586 14.95 10.16 26.10
N VAL A 587 14.76 9.73 27.34
CA VAL A 587 14.71 10.61 28.50
C VAL A 587 15.67 10.10 29.57
N CYS A 588 16.36 11.02 30.24
CA CYS A 588 17.22 10.71 31.37
C CYS A 588 16.39 10.53 32.63
N TYR A 589 16.50 9.38 33.29
CA TYR A 589 15.88 9.16 34.59
C TYR A 589 16.88 9.49 35.71
N GLY A 590 16.79 10.72 36.21
CA GLY A 590 17.51 11.19 37.38
C GLY A 590 16.82 10.78 38.68
N MET A 591 17.60 10.33 39.66
CA MET A 591 17.13 9.71 40.91
C MET A 591 17.64 10.43 42.17
N ARG A 592 18.08 11.69 42.06
CA ARG A 592 18.71 12.39 43.18
C ARG A 592 17.75 12.82 44.29
N ARG A 593 16.44 12.77 44.05
CA ARG A 593 15.40 13.15 45.02
C ARG A 593 14.78 11.94 45.71
N THR A 594 14.33 12.15 46.94
CA THR A 594 13.69 11.12 47.78
C THR A 594 12.18 11.01 47.60
N ASP A 595 11.54 11.97 46.93
CA ASP A 595 10.09 12.05 46.72
C ASP A 595 9.67 11.65 45.29
N LEU A 596 10.46 10.81 44.62
CA LEU A 596 10.16 10.33 43.28
C LEU A 596 9.11 9.19 43.31
N PRO A 597 8.30 9.04 42.24
CA PRO A 597 7.43 7.86 42.08
C PRO A 597 8.20 6.55 42.14
N ALA A 598 7.51 5.47 42.45
CA ALA A 598 8.14 4.15 42.49
C ALA A 598 8.69 3.76 41.10
N PRO A 599 9.82 3.03 41.01
CA PRO A 599 10.43 2.57 39.76
C PRO A 599 9.45 2.03 38.71
N MET A 600 8.49 1.20 39.13
CA MET A 600 7.47 0.63 38.25
C MET A 600 6.53 1.69 37.67
N GLU A 601 6.14 2.70 38.46
CA GLU A 601 5.31 3.80 37.99
C GLU A 601 6.05 4.69 37.00
N VAL A 602 7.36 4.90 37.20
CA VAL A 602 8.18 5.65 36.26
C VAL A 602 8.32 4.89 34.95
N VAL A 603 8.57 3.58 34.99
CA VAL A 603 8.62 2.74 33.77
C VAL A 603 7.28 2.77 33.03
N GLU A 604 6.16 2.72 33.74
CA GLU A 604 4.83 2.86 33.12
C GLU A 604 4.60 4.27 32.57
N LEU A 605 5.15 5.31 33.20
CA LEU A 605 5.12 6.66 32.67
C LEU A 605 5.91 6.78 31.35
N TYR A 606 7.05 6.09 31.23
CA TYR A 606 7.77 5.98 29.95
C TYR A 606 6.91 5.29 28.88
N ARG A 607 6.27 4.15 29.23
CA ARG A 607 5.44 3.39 28.28
C ARG A 607 4.20 4.16 27.81
N SER A 608 3.47 4.75 28.75
CA SER A 608 2.23 5.51 28.46
C SER A 608 2.50 6.76 27.63
N ASN A 609 3.69 7.34 27.72
CA ASN A 609 4.15 8.45 26.88
C ASN A 609 4.98 8.00 25.67
N ASN A 610 4.96 6.71 25.29
CA ASN A 610 5.73 6.18 24.15
C ASN A 610 7.24 6.48 24.14
N ILE A 611 7.84 6.76 25.31
CA ILE A 611 9.28 6.97 25.45
C ILE A 611 9.97 5.60 25.46
N ARG A 612 10.67 5.27 24.36
CA ARG A 612 11.28 3.95 24.16
C ARG A 612 12.76 3.86 24.54
N LEU A 613 13.36 4.97 24.97
CA LEU A 613 14.78 5.04 25.35
C LEU A 613 14.94 5.71 26.71
N MET A 614 15.73 5.12 27.59
CA MET A 614 16.01 5.63 28.94
C MET A 614 17.51 5.71 29.20
N ARG A 615 17.96 6.74 29.90
CA ARG A 615 19.32 6.79 30.45
C ARG A 615 19.28 6.70 31.98
N LEU A 616 20.02 5.74 32.51
CA LEU A 616 20.28 5.56 33.94
C LEU A 616 21.74 5.91 34.26
N TYR A 617 21.97 6.56 35.39
CA TYR A 617 23.31 7.00 35.80
C TYR A 617 24.09 5.94 36.59
N HIS A 618 23.37 4.99 37.20
CA HIS A 618 23.90 3.88 37.98
C HIS A 618 22.96 2.66 37.86
N PRO A 619 23.43 1.44 38.18
CA PRO A 619 22.57 0.25 38.14
C PRO A 619 21.63 0.20 39.33
N ASP A 620 20.45 0.80 39.17
CA ASP A 620 19.33 0.64 40.11
C ASP A 620 18.59 -0.68 39.82
N HIS A 621 18.69 -1.62 40.77
CA HIS A 621 18.15 -2.98 40.61
C HIS A 621 16.61 -3.03 40.58
N GLU A 622 15.92 -2.08 41.21
CA GLU A 622 14.46 -2.01 41.18
C GLU A 622 13.97 -1.54 39.81
N VAL A 623 14.63 -0.53 39.23
CA VAL A 623 14.33 -0.05 37.88
C VAL A 623 14.71 -1.09 36.82
N LEU A 624 15.87 -1.74 36.94
CA LEU A 624 16.25 -2.83 36.04
C LEU A 624 15.24 -3.98 36.08
N SER A 625 14.70 -4.31 37.26
CA SER A 625 13.63 -5.30 37.39
C SER A 625 12.33 -4.84 36.73
N ALA A 626 11.94 -3.57 36.93
CA ALA A 626 10.74 -2.99 36.34
C ALA A 626 10.82 -2.87 34.81
N LEU A 627 12.02 -2.72 34.24
CA LEU A 627 12.24 -2.63 32.80
C LEU A 627 12.09 -3.98 32.07
N GLY A 628 12.09 -5.11 32.78
CA GLY A 628 12.01 -6.45 32.20
C GLY A 628 10.78 -6.62 31.28
N GLY A 629 11.00 -6.96 30.01
CA GLY A 629 9.93 -7.21 29.04
C GLY A 629 9.20 -5.96 28.51
N THR A 630 9.63 -4.75 28.89
CA THR A 630 9.02 -3.50 28.41
C THR A 630 9.43 -3.11 26.99
N GLY A 631 10.62 -3.57 26.56
CA GLY A 631 11.22 -3.18 25.28
C GLY A 631 11.82 -1.77 25.26
N ILE A 632 11.94 -1.10 26.42
CA ILE A 632 12.64 0.19 26.54
C ILE A 632 14.15 -0.07 26.46
N GLY A 633 14.83 0.60 25.53
CA GLY A 633 16.29 0.51 25.37
C GLY A 633 17.02 1.43 26.34
N ILE A 634 18.09 0.95 26.99
CA ILE A 634 18.78 1.74 28.03
C ILE A 634 20.26 2.04 27.75
N ILE A 635 20.67 3.27 28.09
CA ILE A 635 22.06 3.60 28.45
C ILE A 635 22.17 3.35 29.96
N LEU A 636 23.08 2.47 30.35
CA LEU A 636 23.36 2.15 31.76
C LEU A 636 24.72 2.73 32.17
N GLY A 637 24.72 3.73 33.05
CA GLY A 637 25.93 4.24 33.69
C GLY A 637 26.51 3.23 34.67
N VAL A 638 27.85 3.17 34.73
CA VAL A 638 28.54 2.25 35.66
C VAL A 638 28.28 2.62 37.13
N GLY A 639 27.96 3.89 37.40
CA GLY A 639 27.74 4.44 38.72
C GLY A 639 28.59 5.67 38.96
N ASP A 640 28.89 5.92 40.23
CA ASP A 640 29.77 7.01 40.66
C ASP A 640 31.19 6.85 40.09
N ASN A 641 31.85 7.95 39.73
CA ASN A 641 33.19 7.92 39.14
C ASN A 641 34.26 7.30 40.07
N SER A 642 34.01 7.21 41.37
CA SER A 642 34.90 6.54 42.35
C SER A 642 35.13 5.04 42.08
N ILE A 643 34.22 4.36 41.37
CA ILE A 643 34.39 2.94 41.06
C ILE A 643 35.32 2.70 39.86
N LEU A 644 35.63 3.74 39.08
CA LEU A 644 36.39 3.62 37.82
C LEU A 644 37.77 3.03 38.05
N GLU A 645 38.44 3.40 39.15
CA GLU A 645 39.77 2.88 39.49
C GLU A 645 39.75 1.36 39.70
N SER A 646 38.77 0.85 40.46
CA SER A 646 38.62 -0.59 40.68
C SER A 646 38.30 -1.32 39.37
N LEU A 647 37.38 -0.78 38.55
CA LEU A 647 37.06 -1.37 37.25
C LEU A 647 38.25 -1.35 36.27
N ALA A 648 39.12 -0.35 36.39
CA ALA A 648 40.32 -0.19 35.55
C ALA A 648 41.42 -1.20 35.91
N TYR A 649 41.71 -1.39 37.20
CA TYR A 649 42.81 -2.24 37.64
C TYR A 649 42.44 -3.71 37.82
N GLU A 650 41.17 -4.01 38.10
CA GLU A 650 40.73 -5.38 38.41
C GLU A 650 39.71 -5.91 37.39
N GLN A 651 40.15 -6.82 36.52
CA GLN A 651 39.24 -7.51 35.60
C GLN A 651 38.12 -8.26 36.34
N THR A 652 38.41 -8.79 37.54
CA THR A 652 37.41 -9.43 38.41
C THR A 652 36.32 -8.47 38.87
N ALA A 653 36.66 -7.22 39.18
CA ALA A 653 35.69 -6.19 39.52
C ALA A 653 34.74 -5.91 38.34
N ALA A 654 35.29 -5.75 37.13
CA ALA A 654 34.50 -5.58 35.90
C ALA A 654 33.60 -6.80 35.59
N THR A 655 34.13 -8.02 35.74
CA THR A 655 33.35 -9.25 35.55
C THR A 655 32.23 -9.39 36.58
N ASN A 656 32.49 -9.05 37.85
CA ASN A 656 31.47 -9.02 38.90
C ASN A 656 30.39 -7.97 38.58
N TRP A 657 30.79 -6.76 38.20
CA TRP A 657 29.87 -5.69 37.84
C TRP A 657 28.97 -6.09 36.67
N VAL A 658 29.53 -6.65 35.58
CA VAL A 658 28.74 -7.13 34.44
C VAL A 658 27.80 -8.26 34.84
N ARG A 659 28.25 -9.22 35.64
CA ARG A 659 27.39 -10.32 36.09
C ARG A 659 26.17 -9.81 36.86
N THR A 660 26.41 -8.92 37.82
CA THR A 660 25.37 -8.42 38.74
C THR A 660 24.42 -7.45 38.06
N ASN A 661 24.93 -6.56 37.20
CA ASN A 661 24.16 -5.41 36.70
C ASN A 661 23.65 -5.56 35.27
N VAL A 662 24.22 -6.51 34.50
CA VAL A 662 23.89 -6.70 33.08
C VAL A 662 23.40 -8.12 32.83
N GLN A 663 24.21 -9.12 33.18
CA GLN A 663 23.90 -10.53 32.89
C GLN A 663 22.65 -11.01 33.64
N ALA A 664 22.47 -10.60 34.90
CA ALA A 664 21.30 -10.95 35.71
C ALA A 664 19.96 -10.48 35.11
N TYR A 665 19.97 -9.46 34.25
CA TYR A 665 18.78 -8.85 33.66
C TYR A 665 18.60 -9.15 32.17
N SER A 666 19.55 -9.87 31.56
CA SER A 666 19.51 -10.25 30.15
C SER A 666 18.78 -11.58 29.94
N PRO A 667 17.96 -11.76 28.87
CA PRO A 667 17.67 -10.80 27.79
C PRO A 667 16.45 -9.90 28.09
N GLY A 668 15.92 -9.92 29.31
CA GLY A 668 14.68 -9.23 29.68
C GLY A 668 14.76 -7.70 29.55
N VAL A 669 15.92 -7.11 29.84
CA VAL A 669 16.18 -5.66 29.72
C VAL A 669 17.04 -5.38 28.49
N GLN A 670 16.62 -4.41 27.67
CA GLN A 670 17.35 -4.04 26.45
C GLN A 670 18.47 -3.03 26.74
N ILE A 671 19.60 -3.51 27.24
CA ILE A 671 20.78 -2.66 27.45
C ILE A 671 21.48 -2.42 26.12
N ARG A 672 21.60 -1.16 25.70
CA ARG A 672 22.22 -0.76 24.42
C ARG A 672 23.65 -0.30 24.63
N TYR A 673 23.86 0.51 25.65
CA TYR A 673 25.14 1.14 25.95
C TYR A 673 25.48 1.01 27.43
N ILE A 674 26.75 0.73 27.73
CA ILE A 674 27.33 0.96 29.06
C ILE A 674 28.13 2.27 29.01
N ALA A 675 27.77 3.22 29.88
CA ALA A 675 28.45 4.49 30.04
C ALA A 675 29.45 4.42 31.20
N VAL A 676 30.74 4.27 30.87
CA VAL A 676 31.86 4.19 31.81
C VAL A 676 32.36 5.60 32.11
N GLY A 677 31.87 6.15 33.22
CA GLY A 677 32.14 7.52 33.65
C GLY A 677 31.12 8.53 33.11
N ASN A 678 30.85 9.56 33.92
CA ASN A 678 29.98 10.68 33.56
C ASN A 678 30.68 12.01 33.86
N GLU A 679 30.85 12.85 32.83
CA GLU A 679 31.45 14.19 32.93
C GLU A 679 32.81 14.20 33.67
N VAL A 680 33.64 13.19 33.43
CA VAL A 680 34.93 13.06 34.10
C VAL A 680 35.80 14.25 33.72
N LYS A 681 36.20 15.05 34.72
CA LYS A 681 37.05 16.22 34.52
C LYS A 681 38.42 15.80 33.98
N THR A 682 39.02 16.63 33.14
CA THR A 682 40.38 16.43 32.64
C THR A 682 41.37 16.32 33.80
N GLY A 683 42.20 15.27 33.80
CA GLY A 683 43.19 15.02 34.85
C GLY A 683 43.26 13.56 35.29
N VAL A 684 43.50 13.36 36.58
CA VAL A 684 43.80 12.07 37.23
C VAL A 684 42.75 11.00 36.91
N ASP A 685 41.47 11.34 36.91
CA ASP A 685 40.39 10.35 36.78
C ASP A 685 40.19 9.85 35.33
N MET A 686 40.59 10.63 34.31
CA MET A 686 40.48 10.21 32.90
C MET A 686 41.35 9.00 32.57
N ARG A 687 42.44 8.77 33.32
CA ARG A 687 43.34 7.62 33.10
C ARG A 687 42.65 6.27 33.35
N PHE A 688 41.58 6.25 34.14
CA PHE A 688 40.84 5.05 34.49
C PHE A 688 39.77 4.67 33.47
N ILE A 689 39.29 5.62 32.67
CA ILE A 689 38.16 5.42 31.75
C ILE A 689 38.45 4.30 30.76
N LEU A 690 39.54 4.42 29.97
CA LEU A 690 39.82 3.44 28.92
C LEU A 690 40.10 2.03 29.48
N PRO A 691 40.96 1.83 30.50
CA PRO A 691 41.13 0.51 31.09
C PRO A 691 39.82 -0.09 31.64
N ALA A 692 38.98 0.72 32.29
CA ALA A 692 37.67 0.26 32.76
C ALA A 692 36.74 -0.13 31.59
N MET A 693 36.71 0.66 30.51
CA MET A 693 35.96 0.33 29.29
C MET A 693 36.41 -1.00 28.68
N MET A 694 37.73 -1.23 28.59
CA MET A 694 38.29 -2.48 28.07
C MET A 694 37.95 -3.69 28.94
N ASN A 695 38.01 -3.55 30.27
CA ASN A 695 37.68 -4.65 31.18
C ASN A 695 36.18 -4.98 31.18
N ILE A 696 35.31 -3.97 31.09
CA ILE A 696 33.86 -4.15 30.95
C ILE A 696 33.51 -4.79 29.60
N GLU A 697 34.12 -4.33 28.50
CA GLU A 697 33.92 -4.92 27.17
C GLU A 697 34.32 -6.40 27.14
N ARG A 698 35.50 -6.74 27.71
CA ARG A 698 35.95 -8.12 27.84
C ARG A 698 35.00 -8.98 28.67
N ALA A 699 34.46 -8.42 29.76
CA ALA A 699 33.49 -9.11 30.60
C ALA A 699 32.16 -9.35 29.87
N LEU A 700 31.66 -8.36 29.11
CA LEU A 700 30.48 -8.49 28.26
C LEU A 700 30.67 -9.53 27.16
N ALA A 701 31.81 -9.50 26.47
CA ALA A 701 32.17 -10.49 25.45
C ALA A 701 32.20 -11.91 26.04
N SER A 702 32.82 -12.08 27.21
CA SER A 702 32.89 -13.36 27.92
C SER A 702 31.53 -13.87 28.39
N ALA A 703 30.58 -12.97 28.68
CA ALA A 703 29.21 -13.30 29.04
C ALA A 703 28.28 -13.55 27.83
N GLY A 704 28.80 -13.47 26.59
CA GLY A 704 27.98 -13.60 25.37
C GLY A 704 27.14 -12.36 25.04
N LEU A 705 27.47 -11.21 25.64
CA LEU A 705 26.72 -9.95 25.55
C LEU A 705 27.46 -8.86 24.76
N GLY A 706 28.44 -9.23 23.93
CA GLY A 706 29.26 -8.29 23.13
C GLY A 706 28.50 -7.43 22.11
N LYS A 707 27.18 -7.56 22.00
CA LYS A 707 26.33 -6.62 21.24
C LYS A 707 26.11 -5.30 21.98
N ILE A 708 26.23 -5.30 23.32
CA ILE A 708 26.13 -4.10 24.15
C ILE A 708 27.39 -3.28 23.96
N LYS A 709 27.26 -2.03 23.54
CA LYS A 709 28.40 -1.17 23.24
C LYS A 709 28.89 -0.46 24.51
N VAL A 710 30.20 -0.35 24.67
CA VAL A 710 30.81 0.33 25.82
C VAL A 710 31.35 1.68 25.35
N SER A 711 30.96 2.75 26.04
CA SER A 711 31.38 4.13 25.76
C SER A 711 31.65 4.87 27.08
N THR A 712 32.15 6.09 26.98
CA THR A 712 32.18 7.07 28.06
C THR A 712 31.33 8.31 27.68
N VAL A 713 30.96 9.12 28.67
CA VAL A 713 30.17 10.35 28.47
C VAL A 713 31.06 11.58 28.66
N VAL A 714 31.18 12.40 27.62
CA VAL A 714 31.93 13.67 27.66
C VAL A 714 30.99 14.87 27.67
N THR A 715 31.52 16.04 28.02
CA THR A 715 30.82 17.32 27.87
C THR A 715 31.58 18.22 26.90
N GLN A 716 31.00 19.35 26.55
CA GLN A 716 31.64 20.33 25.65
C GLN A 716 32.94 20.94 26.20
N THR A 717 33.21 20.83 27.51
CA THR A 717 34.46 21.33 28.10
C THR A 717 35.68 20.50 27.72
N ILE A 718 35.48 19.34 27.08
CA ILE A 718 36.59 18.54 26.52
C ILE A 718 37.24 19.19 25.29
N LEU A 719 36.56 20.17 24.67
CA LEU A 719 37.08 20.91 23.52
C LEU A 719 37.87 22.14 23.96
N ALA A 720 39.03 22.36 23.35
CA ALA A 720 39.76 23.63 23.47
C ALA A 720 39.18 24.71 22.56
N LYS A 721 38.64 24.33 21.40
CA LYS A 721 37.98 25.23 20.46
C LYS A 721 36.71 24.58 19.93
N SER A 722 35.68 25.39 19.75
CA SER A 722 34.37 24.96 19.23
C SER A 722 33.73 25.97 18.28
N TYR A 723 34.35 27.14 18.06
CA TYR A 723 33.85 28.18 17.16
C TYR A 723 34.93 28.67 16.18
N PRO A 724 34.66 28.66 14.86
CA PRO A 724 33.51 28.00 14.23
C PRO A 724 33.58 26.46 14.39
N PRO A 725 32.47 25.71 14.23
CA PRO A 725 32.42 24.27 14.53
C PRO A 725 33.52 23.43 13.86
N SER A 726 33.91 23.75 12.62
CA SER A 726 34.91 23.05 11.83
C SER A 726 36.30 23.02 12.47
N ILE A 727 36.62 23.96 13.36
CA ILE A 727 37.90 24.01 14.09
C ILE A 727 37.87 23.25 15.42
N GLY A 728 36.77 22.55 15.69
CA GLY A 728 36.60 21.68 16.85
C GLY A 728 37.83 20.81 17.13
N VAL A 729 38.40 20.94 18.32
CA VAL A 729 39.60 20.19 18.73
C VAL A 729 39.59 19.91 20.22
N PHE A 730 39.98 18.70 20.61
CA PHE A 730 40.12 18.33 22.02
C PHE A 730 41.18 19.15 22.74
N HIS A 731 40.94 19.45 24.01
CA HIS A 731 41.88 20.14 24.89
C HIS A 731 43.19 19.36 25.02
N GLN A 732 44.32 20.06 25.14
CA GLN A 732 45.65 19.44 25.20
C GLN A 732 45.77 18.45 26.37
N ASP A 733 45.17 18.78 27.51
CA ASP A 733 45.13 17.90 28.70
C ASP A 733 44.27 16.65 28.52
N ALA A 734 43.29 16.69 27.61
CA ALA A 734 42.42 15.55 27.31
C ALA A 734 42.99 14.65 26.21
N GLN A 735 43.79 15.21 25.29
CA GLN A 735 44.30 14.53 24.09
C GLN A 735 44.94 13.14 24.34
N PRO A 736 45.83 12.96 25.34
CA PRO A 736 46.48 11.65 25.56
C PRO A 736 45.47 10.54 25.85
N TYR A 737 44.38 10.88 26.53
CA TYR A 737 43.35 9.94 26.96
C TYR A 737 42.28 9.77 25.88
N ILE A 738 41.74 10.88 25.36
CA ILE A 738 40.62 10.84 24.43
C ILE A 738 41.01 10.21 23.09
N THR A 739 42.23 10.41 22.59
CA THR A 739 42.69 9.77 21.34
C THR A 739 42.73 8.25 21.49
N SER A 740 43.13 7.74 22.66
CA SER A 740 43.13 6.31 22.94
C SER A 740 41.70 5.76 23.08
N ILE A 741 40.79 6.53 23.69
CA ILE A 741 39.37 6.20 23.77
C ILE A 741 38.74 6.17 22.37
N VAL A 742 39.02 7.16 21.51
CA VAL A 742 38.50 7.22 20.13
C VAL A 742 38.95 5.99 19.34
N LYS A 743 40.22 5.58 19.45
CA LYS A 743 40.71 4.34 18.82
C LYS A 743 39.95 3.10 19.31
N PHE A 744 39.65 3.01 20.60
CA PHE A 744 38.82 1.94 21.15
C PHE A 744 37.39 1.98 20.59
N LEU A 745 36.76 3.16 20.50
CA LEU A 745 35.41 3.33 19.94
C LEU A 745 35.36 2.93 18.46
N VAL A 746 36.38 3.29 17.67
CA VAL A 746 36.54 2.85 16.28
C VAL A 746 36.65 1.32 16.20
N ALA A 747 37.50 0.71 17.03
CA ALA A 747 37.73 -0.74 17.03
C ALA A 747 36.49 -1.55 17.45
N THR A 748 35.62 -0.99 18.29
CA THR A 748 34.43 -1.66 18.83
C THR A 748 33.13 -1.25 18.13
N ASP A 749 33.18 -0.35 17.14
CA ASP A 749 32.01 0.28 16.51
C ASP A 749 31.02 0.82 17.55
N ALA A 750 31.56 1.51 18.57
CA ALA A 750 30.81 2.15 19.63
C ALA A 750 30.71 3.67 19.37
N PRO A 751 29.57 4.31 19.69
CA PRO A 751 29.46 5.76 19.60
C PRO A 751 30.23 6.43 20.75
N LEU A 752 30.53 7.72 20.61
CA LEU A 752 30.84 8.59 21.74
C LEU A 752 29.53 9.13 22.33
N LEU A 753 29.36 9.04 23.65
CA LEU A 753 28.25 9.68 24.35
C LEU A 753 28.64 11.10 24.75
N ALA A 754 27.76 12.08 24.52
CA ALA A 754 28.05 13.47 24.84
C ALA A 754 26.85 14.18 25.49
N ASN A 755 27.10 14.91 26.58
CA ASN A 755 26.15 15.85 27.16
C ASN A 755 26.27 17.19 26.42
N VAL A 756 25.19 17.60 25.76
CA VAL A 756 25.16 18.80 24.90
C VAL A 756 24.04 19.72 25.37
N HIS A 757 24.40 20.80 26.06
CA HIS A 757 23.46 21.76 26.63
C HIS A 757 23.66 23.18 26.06
N PRO A 758 22.96 23.53 24.96
CA PRO A 758 22.88 24.90 24.44
C PRO A 758 22.50 25.93 25.50
N TYR A 759 21.66 25.54 26.46
CA TYR A 759 21.27 26.37 27.60
C TYR A 759 22.49 26.91 28.38
N TYR A 760 23.43 26.05 28.77
CA TYR A 760 24.59 26.50 29.55
C TYR A 760 25.51 27.39 28.72
N ALA A 761 25.70 27.09 27.42
CA ALA A 761 26.47 27.95 26.53
C ALA A 761 25.86 29.36 26.44
N TYR A 762 24.54 29.46 26.26
CA TYR A 762 23.81 30.73 26.29
C TYR A 762 23.92 31.45 27.65
N GLN A 763 23.76 30.70 28.75
CA GLN A 763 23.81 31.25 30.11
C GLN A 763 25.19 31.83 30.44
N TYR A 764 26.27 31.10 30.13
CA TYR A 764 27.64 31.55 30.40
C TYR A 764 28.07 32.75 29.54
N ASP A 765 27.57 32.85 28.30
CA ASP A 765 27.80 34.01 27.43
C ASP A 765 27.07 35.27 27.92
N GLY A 766 26.02 35.11 28.74
CA GLY A 766 25.18 36.22 29.19
C GLY A 766 24.17 36.69 28.15
N GLY A 767 24.01 35.96 27.04
CA GLY A 767 23.17 36.35 25.90
C GLY A 767 23.72 37.50 25.05
N ASN A 768 25.02 37.78 25.13
CA ASN A 768 25.67 38.90 24.45
C ASN A 768 26.03 38.56 23.00
N ASN A 769 26.58 37.37 22.76
CA ASN A 769 27.01 36.89 21.45
C ASN A 769 26.14 35.73 20.96
N ILE A 770 25.50 35.00 21.87
CA ILE A 770 24.60 33.90 21.54
C ILE A 770 23.16 34.41 21.65
N ALA A 771 22.53 34.67 20.51
CA ALA A 771 21.11 35.03 20.47
C ALA A 771 20.25 33.87 21.02
N ILE A 772 19.21 34.20 21.78
CA ILE A 772 18.31 33.17 22.35
C ILE A 772 17.61 32.36 21.25
N SER A 773 17.32 32.98 20.11
CA SER A 773 16.73 32.30 18.94
C SER A 773 17.66 31.23 18.35
N TYR A 774 18.97 31.46 18.39
CA TYR A 774 19.98 30.49 18.00
C TYR A 774 20.01 29.29 18.95
N ALA A 775 19.87 29.54 20.26
CA ALA A 775 19.85 28.50 21.28
C ALA A 775 18.54 27.67 21.31
N LEU A 776 17.42 28.26 20.88
CA LEU A 776 16.08 27.66 20.92
C LEU A 776 15.59 27.08 19.58
N PHE A 777 16.44 26.99 18.56
CA PHE A 777 16.08 26.54 17.21
C PHE A 777 15.02 27.41 16.51
N THR A 778 14.96 28.71 16.81
CA THR A 778 13.97 29.65 16.25
C THR A 778 14.59 30.74 15.38
N SER A 779 15.87 30.65 15.05
CA SER A 779 16.48 31.55 14.08
C SER A 779 15.86 31.35 12.69
N PRO A 780 15.40 32.41 12.00
CA PRO A 780 14.85 32.29 10.65
C PRO A 780 15.95 31.96 9.63
N ASP A 781 17.16 32.47 9.85
CA ASP A 781 18.29 32.38 8.93
C ASP A 781 19.50 31.69 9.57
N THR A 782 20.50 31.40 8.73
CA THR A 782 21.80 30.88 9.17
C THR A 782 22.48 31.88 10.11
N VAL A 783 22.84 31.44 11.31
CA VAL A 783 23.52 32.27 12.32
C VAL A 783 25.04 32.16 12.19
N VAL A 784 25.55 30.95 11.99
CA VAL A 784 26.98 30.71 11.79
C VAL A 784 27.19 30.02 10.45
N LYS A 785 27.95 30.66 9.57
CA LYS A 785 28.41 30.08 8.31
C LYS A 785 29.86 29.66 8.45
N ASP A 786 30.13 28.39 8.25
CA ASP A 786 31.42 27.76 8.48
C ASP A 786 31.82 26.93 7.26
N GLY A 787 32.49 27.59 6.32
CA GLY A 787 32.73 27.03 4.99
C GLY A 787 31.42 26.71 4.27
N SER A 788 31.20 25.43 3.95
CA SER A 788 29.97 24.91 3.33
C SER A 788 28.86 24.61 4.34
N TYR A 789 29.14 24.64 5.64
CA TYR A 789 28.16 24.32 6.67
C TYR A 789 27.43 25.58 7.16
N CYS A 790 26.10 25.49 7.21
CA CYS A 790 25.23 26.56 7.67
C CYS A 790 24.52 26.12 8.95
N TYR A 791 24.84 26.78 10.06
CA TYR A 791 24.27 26.49 11.37
C TYR A 791 23.16 27.50 11.71
N GLN A 792 21.92 27.03 11.71
CA GLN A 792 20.75 27.81 12.11
C GLN A 792 20.47 27.72 13.63
N ASN A 793 20.99 26.69 14.31
CA ASN A 793 20.82 26.50 15.74
C ASN A 793 22.16 26.13 16.43
N LEU A 794 22.26 26.45 17.72
CA LEU A 794 23.46 26.27 18.52
C LEU A 794 23.75 24.79 18.80
N PHE A 795 22.71 23.97 18.92
CA PHE A 795 22.84 22.54 19.16
C PHE A 795 23.66 21.85 18.06
N ASP A 796 23.34 22.12 16.79
CA ASP A 796 24.08 21.59 15.64
C ASP A 796 25.54 22.02 15.65
N ALA A 797 25.82 23.30 15.94
CA ALA A 797 27.18 23.80 16.01
C ALA A 797 27.98 23.12 17.10
N MET A 798 27.37 22.87 18.26
CA MET A 798 28.00 22.17 19.38
C MET A 798 28.27 20.69 19.07
N VAL A 799 27.34 20.00 18.41
CA VAL A 799 27.52 18.58 18.01
C VAL A 799 28.58 18.47 16.91
N ASP A 800 28.57 19.37 15.92
CA ASP A 800 29.55 19.32 14.83
C ASP A 800 30.96 19.75 15.24
N ALA A 801 31.09 20.58 16.28
CA ALA A 801 32.39 20.83 16.91
C ALA A 801 32.99 19.56 17.52
N LEU A 802 32.16 18.68 18.12
CA LEU A 802 32.61 17.37 18.59
C LEU A 802 32.98 16.45 17.43
N TYR A 803 32.18 16.40 16.35
CA TYR A 803 32.54 15.62 15.16
C TYR A 803 33.86 16.08 14.54
N ALA A 804 34.08 17.40 14.45
CA ALA A 804 35.32 17.95 13.93
C ALA A 804 36.53 17.58 14.81
N ALA A 805 36.36 17.49 16.14
CA ALA A 805 37.39 17.03 17.06
C ALA A 805 37.65 15.52 16.93
N LEU A 806 36.60 14.71 16.80
CA LEU A 806 36.69 13.27 16.56
C LEU A 806 37.48 12.96 15.28
N GLU A 807 37.19 13.66 14.19
CA GLU A 807 37.87 13.44 12.91
C GLU A 807 39.37 13.79 12.98
N ARG A 808 39.76 14.78 13.79
CA ARG A 808 41.17 15.09 14.06
C ARG A 808 41.87 14.04 14.93
N ALA A 809 41.11 13.23 15.65
CA ALA A 809 41.60 12.13 16.47
C ALA A 809 41.45 10.76 15.78
N ASP A 810 41.37 10.74 14.44
CA ASP A 810 41.15 9.55 13.59
C ASP A 810 39.81 8.83 13.84
N GLY A 811 38.83 9.54 14.38
CA GLY A 811 37.50 9.04 14.75
C GLY A 811 36.41 9.25 13.69
N ASN A 812 36.75 9.26 12.39
CA ASN A 812 35.85 9.70 11.31
C ASN A 812 34.51 8.95 11.25
N ASN A 813 34.49 7.69 11.70
CA ASN A 813 33.32 6.81 11.70
C ASN A 813 32.64 6.71 13.08
N VAL A 814 33.19 7.35 14.12
CA VAL A 814 32.59 7.35 15.45
C VAL A 814 31.36 8.24 15.43
N ARG A 815 30.20 7.62 15.67
CA ARG A 815 28.92 8.34 15.80
C ARG A 815 28.83 9.02 17.16
N ILE A 816 28.05 10.08 17.27
CA ILE A 816 27.71 10.71 18.54
C ILE A 816 26.30 10.28 18.94
N VAL A 817 26.12 9.94 20.21
CA VAL A 817 24.82 9.86 20.86
C VAL A 817 24.76 10.99 21.87
N VAL A 818 23.77 11.87 21.77
CA VAL A 818 23.60 12.98 22.71
C VAL A 818 22.93 12.43 23.96
N ALA A 819 23.72 12.21 25.00
CA ALA A 819 23.31 11.47 26.17
C ALA A 819 22.57 12.33 27.21
N GLU A 820 22.69 13.66 27.13
CA GLU A 820 21.86 14.64 27.85
C GLU A 820 21.72 15.91 27.00
N SER A 821 20.51 16.45 26.96
CA SER A 821 20.23 17.80 26.48
C SER A 821 18.94 18.31 27.08
N GLY A 822 18.91 19.56 27.53
CA GLY A 822 17.71 20.11 28.16
C GLY A 822 17.80 21.59 28.44
N TRP A 823 16.66 22.15 28.85
CA TRP A 823 16.48 23.56 29.16
C TRP A 823 15.63 23.72 30.43
N PRO A 824 16.05 24.53 31.41
CA PRO A 824 15.35 24.66 32.67
C PRO A 824 14.09 25.52 32.54
N ARG A 825 13.06 25.17 33.31
CA ARG A 825 11.79 25.88 33.40
C ARG A 825 11.82 27.11 34.31
N GLY A 826 12.78 27.19 35.22
CA GLY A 826 12.83 28.22 36.26
C GLY A 826 14.14 28.22 37.05
N GLY A 827 14.34 29.30 37.81
CA GLY A 827 15.45 29.43 38.78
C GLY A 827 16.74 30.02 38.25
N MET A 828 16.84 30.33 36.95
CA MET A 828 18.06 30.87 36.31
C MET A 828 17.73 31.76 35.09
N MET A 829 18.72 32.53 34.62
CA MET A 829 18.59 33.40 33.43
C MET A 829 18.10 32.61 32.20
N ALA A 830 17.05 33.11 31.54
CA ALA A 830 16.36 32.45 30.42
C ALA A 830 15.78 31.05 30.70
N GLY A 831 15.83 30.58 31.94
CA GLY A 831 15.12 29.39 32.38
C GLY A 831 13.66 29.71 32.63
N THR A 832 12.83 29.62 31.59
CA THR A 832 11.38 29.87 31.66
C THR A 832 10.61 28.67 31.11
N ALA A 833 9.37 28.51 31.53
CA ALA A 833 8.46 27.49 31.01
C ALA A 833 8.32 27.53 29.49
N GLU A 834 8.23 28.74 28.92
CA GLU A 834 8.09 28.95 27.47
C GLU A 834 9.35 28.54 26.72
N ASN A 835 10.53 28.92 27.21
CA ASN A 835 11.80 28.57 26.58
C ASN A 835 12.05 27.06 26.68
N ALA A 836 11.78 26.46 27.83
CA ALA A 836 11.91 25.01 28.01
C ALA A 836 11.00 24.23 27.06
N ARG A 837 9.73 24.63 26.96
CA ARG A 837 8.76 24.04 26.03
C ARG A 837 9.21 24.17 24.57
N THR A 838 9.67 25.37 24.19
CA THR A 838 10.17 25.65 22.84
C THR A 838 11.39 24.80 22.52
N TYR A 839 12.35 24.75 23.43
CA TYR A 839 13.57 23.97 23.29
C TYR A 839 13.27 22.48 23.09
N TYR A 840 12.52 21.85 24.00
CA TYR A 840 12.22 20.42 23.91
C TYR A 840 11.42 20.08 22.65
N ARG A 841 10.38 20.87 22.32
CA ARG A 841 9.58 20.64 21.12
C ARG A 841 10.44 20.70 19.86
N ASN A 842 11.31 21.69 19.76
CA ASN A 842 12.14 21.88 18.57
C ASN A 842 13.26 20.85 18.50
N LEU A 843 13.90 20.51 19.63
CA LEU A 843 14.91 19.45 19.70
C LEU A 843 14.35 18.11 19.23
N ILE A 844 13.18 17.70 19.74
CA ILE A 844 12.49 16.47 19.33
C ILE A 844 12.16 16.50 17.83
N SER A 845 11.75 17.66 17.30
CA SER A 845 11.46 17.83 15.89
C SER A 845 12.73 17.78 15.01
N HIS A 846 13.87 18.21 15.56
CA HIS A 846 15.13 18.43 14.84
C HIS A 846 15.96 17.16 14.67
N VAL A 847 16.14 16.37 15.74
CA VAL A 847 17.15 15.29 15.81
C VAL A 847 17.00 14.17 14.78
N GLY A 848 15.83 14.06 14.13
CA GLY A 848 15.59 13.14 13.02
C GLY A 848 16.35 13.50 11.72
N ASN A 849 16.79 14.75 11.57
CA ASN A 849 17.43 15.27 10.36
C ASN A 849 18.96 15.19 10.39
N GLY A 850 19.55 14.93 11.56
CA GLY A 850 21.00 15.02 11.77
C GLY A 850 21.49 16.47 11.92
N THR A 851 22.77 16.69 11.62
CA THR A 851 23.44 17.99 11.71
C THR A 851 23.98 18.43 10.34
N PRO A 852 24.37 19.70 10.12
CA PRO A 852 24.98 20.14 8.87
C PRO A 852 26.19 19.30 8.41
N ARG A 853 27.07 18.88 9.33
CA ARG A 853 28.22 18.02 9.00
C ARG A 853 27.82 16.57 8.73
N ARG A 854 26.73 16.08 9.31
CA ARG A 854 26.23 14.70 9.21
C ARG A 854 24.76 14.66 8.79
N LEU A 855 24.47 15.23 7.62
CA LEU A 855 23.11 15.39 7.11
C LEU A 855 22.42 14.04 6.86
N GLY A 856 21.17 13.91 7.30
CA GLY A 856 20.39 12.67 7.14
C GLY A 856 20.79 11.54 8.08
N VAL A 857 21.83 11.71 8.89
CA VAL A 857 22.22 10.76 9.93
C VAL A 857 21.44 11.09 11.20
N LYS A 858 20.46 10.24 11.53
CA LYS A 858 19.62 10.42 12.71
C LYS A 858 20.45 10.47 13.99
N LEU A 859 20.18 11.47 14.83
CA LEU A 859 20.92 11.71 16.06
C LEU A 859 20.15 11.18 17.27
N GLU A 860 20.59 10.05 17.82
CA GLU A 860 20.01 9.51 19.06
C GLU A 860 20.28 10.48 20.21
N THR A 861 19.22 10.96 20.87
CA THR A 861 19.28 12.10 21.79
C THR A 861 18.42 11.86 23.03
N TYR A 862 18.96 12.12 24.22
CA TYR A 862 18.28 11.92 25.50
C TYR A 862 17.98 13.25 26.18
N LEU A 863 16.70 13.50 26.47
CA LEU A 863 16.25 14.71 27.13
C LEU A 863 16.54 14.65 28.62
N TYR A 864 17.20 15.68 29.13
CA TYR A 864 17.50 15.84 30.54
C TYR A 864 16.48 16.81 31.17
N SER A 865 15.53 16.35 32.01
CA SER A 865 15.36 15.01 32.59
C SER A 865 13.90 14.65 32.86
N MET A 866 13.61 13.41 33.26
CA MET A 866 12.24 12.95 33.54
C MET A 866 11.54 13.78 34.62
N PHE A 867 12.24 14.05 35.72
CA PHE A 867 11.72 14.81 36.87
C PHE A 867 12.67 15.95 37.23
N ASN A 868 12.14 16.97 37.90
CA ASN A 868 12.98 18.03 38.49
C ASN A 868 13.91 17.43 39.55
N GLU A 869 15.19 17.80 39.52
CA GLU A 869 16.18 17.37 40.52
C GLU A 869 16.67 18.59 41.33
N ASP A 870 16.57 18.52 42.65
CA ASP A 870 17.04 19.56 43.58
C ASP A 870 16.55 20.99 43.22
N SER A 871 17.47 21.96 43.11
CA SER A 871 17.23 23.34 42.68
C SER A 871 17.16 23.51 41.14
N LYS A 872 17.39 22.44 40.37
CA LYS A 872 17.45 22.46 38.91
C LYS A 872 16.11 22.00 38.30
N GLN A 873 15.38 22.95 37.70
CA GLN A 873 14.05 22.71 37.15
C GLN A 873 14.06 22.21 35.70
N PHE A 874 14.76 21.11 35.41
CA PHE A 874 14.87 20.52 34.06
C PHE A 874 13.80 19.45 33.73
N GLY A 875 12.97 19.11 34.71
CA GLY A 875 11.99 18.03 34.62
C GLY A 875 10.99 18.21 33.48
N LEU A 876 10.71 17.11 32.79
CA LEU A 876 9.60 16.98 31.86
C LEU A 876 8.28 16.77 32.59
N PHE A 877 8.34 16.09 33.74
CA PHE A 877 7.22 15.82 34.63
C PHE A 877 7.50 16.33 36.05
N CYS A 878 6.43 16.68 36.77
CA CYS A 878 6.46 16.82 38.22
C CYS A 878 6.58 15.45 38.90
N GLN A 879 6.94 15.45 40.18
CA GLN A 879 6.97 14.25 41.03
C GLN A 879 5.62 13.54 41.09
N ASP A 880 4.51 14.27 40.97
CA ASP A 880 3.15 13.71 40.89
C ASP A 880 2.76 13.17 39.50
N LYS A 881 3.72 13.10 38.56
CA LYS A 881 3.57 12.65 37.16
C LYS A 881 2.82 13.64 36.26
N THR A 882 2.55 14.87 36.71
CA THR A 882 1.97 15.92 35.87
C THR A 882 2.96 16.35 34.79
N ASP A 883 2.54 16.37 33.52
CA ASP A 883 3.33 16.87 32.40
C ASP A 883 3.51 18.39 32.47
N LEU A 884 4.76 18.85 32.44
CA LEU A 884 5.11 20.27 32.57
C LEU A 884 5.10 21.04 31.24
N HIS A 885 5.21 20.36 30.10
CA HIS A 885 5.46 21.00 28.80
C HIS A 885 4.47 20.56 27.70
N SER A 886 3.62 19.57 27.95
CA SER A 886 2.70 18.97 26.99
C SER A 886 3.45 18.50 25.74
N ILE A 887 4.52 17.72 25.95
CA ILE A 887 5.40 17.26 24.87
C ILE A 887 4.86 15.93 24.33
N ALA A 888 4.58 15.90 23.03
CA ALA A 888 4.23 14.67 22.34
C ALA A 888 5.49 13.88 21.99
N PHE A 889 5.82 12.90 22.82
CA PHE A 889 6.69 11.78 22.49
C PHE A 889 5.81 10.78 21.73
N SER A 890 5.79 10.89 20.41
CA SER A 890 4.92 10.09 19.52
C SER A 890 4.96 8.59 19.79
#